data_AF-A0A6G0V354-F1
#
_entry.id   AF-A0A6G0V354-F1
#
_cell.length_a   1.000
_cell.length_b   1.000
_cell.length_c   1.000
_cell.angle_alpha   90.00
_cell.angle_beta   90.00
_cell.angle_gamma   90.00
#
_symmetry.space_group_name_H-M   'P 1'
#
loop_
_entity.id
_entity.type
_entity.pdbx_description
1 polymer ?
#
loop_
_entity_poly.entity_id
_entity_poly.type
_entity_poly.pdbx_seq_one_letter_code
_entity_poly.pdbx_strand_id
1 'polypeptide(L)'
;MSSHQKPPLSFYHERQERQLCLLHAINNLLQKKAFTKESLDKICLTLDDRNWFNPHRSMLGLGNYDVNVLITALGEQGLSVSWFDNRLRSDSIVMDRVTGYIFNKQSTAIWYYLTKSRHWFTVLRMMDGRYYNLDSKLSRPQPIDDFHSFINDHLDKGNEVLLITKPENAESCISQPKVSRVKISGFAEVAPEESSLIDKVRGYGSTMRRSTLGGDSLDREKNEVVRAPPVHQPETWGEMFKAWPKTTLCIVSNEFCERFSYYGMRTVLTLYLLNVLKFNDNISTVFFNGFTVLCYLTPMLGSIIADGYIGKFKTIFFVSIIYAAGQILLAFSSIKNSESPIHPYLDLAGLVIIAFGTGGIKPCVASFGGDQFDKGQERMLSLFFSVFYFSINAGSMISTFISPLLRSKSCLGQDSCYPMAFGIPAVLMIVATVVFMLGSFAYKKPPPKENVFAEVFHLMKKAVSNKGKGQKRNHWLEYYLNTHTCESDPKCLELRREKRNKKLCQKAQLVDDVRQLLRVLVMFLPVPVFWALYDQQGSVWLIQAIQMDCHLWGSTLLLPDQMQTLNAVLILAFIPIFQVIVYPIVSKVIKLTPLRKMIAGGVIASAAFVISGLVQVQVNKTLPNLPDDGRSYISILNALPMNPNCTIIATTPQAPGNTYKIFQNTSIYDDNYKEVDGTVKINSGDVSFSFTYNCGSDSDKASGYPQFLNGSTESGKIYSLVVTGLGAYMVEVVPDKPTEGTGEFSLSLNLALDDDNYMGHIALCRIAKDNKTEKICDPTHPEDFYYYEVEYNDGKNTDLCNVLSYSSPRPESVGKYASIYDFKPVRPGDWGIYYLGNLAKSVGMKSLSKDEVNTTFTGVRLSVGAQGGVYVITLGGPKANPVKYVSKIVPDNVISILWQVPQIVVITVAEILFSITGYEFAYSQAAPSMKALVQALWLLTTAVGDSIIVLIAALNIFSDGALQAFVYAGAMLAIIGVFTLLSIFYYDYHYYTGHEEVDETGEFIDEDAVSLANAKDTFEIGNGTSNKGFSSDPWDEHF
;
A
#
# COMPACT_ATOMS: atom_id res chain seq x y z
N MET A 1 6.46 44.26 -80.43
CA MET A 1 7.25 43.36 -79.56
C MET A 1 7.05 43.81 -78.12
N SER A 2 6.73 43.00 -77.13
CA SER A 2 6.12 41.67 -77.01
C SER A 2 6.05 41.43 -75.50
N SER A 3 4.84 41.30 -74.97
CA SER A 3 4.46 40.83 -73.63
C SER A 3 5.14 41.47 -72.41
N HIS A 4 4.55 42.57 -71.95
CA HIS A 4 4.73 43.09 -70.59
C HIS A 4 4.39 42.02 -69.55
N GLN A 5 5.33 41.78 -68.63
CA GLN A 5 5.15 41.02 -67.39
C GLN A 5 3.93 41.57 -66.62
N LYS A 6 2.94 40.71 -66.38
CA LYS A 6 1.93 40.95 -65.34
C LYS A 6 2.64 41.05 -63.98
N PRO A 7 2.22 41.96 -63.08
CA PRO A 7 2.80 42.05 -61.75
C PRO A 7 2.65 40.70 -61.01
N PRO A 8 3.59 40.32 -60.14
CA PRO A 8 3.43 39.12 -59.32
C PRO A 8 2.19 39.30 -58.45
N LEU A 9 1.31 38.29 -58.38
CA LEU A 9 0.22 38.27 -57.40
C LEU A 9 0.85 38.44 -56.00
N SER A 10 0.61 39.57 -55.34
CA SER A 10 1.05 39.78 -53.97
C SER A 10 0.10 39.04 -53.04
N PHE A 11 0.45 37.82 -52.66
CA PHE A 11 -0.30 37.04 -51.68
C PHE A 11 -0.13 37.65 -50.29
N TYR A 12 -1.24 37.84 -49.58
CA TYR A 12 -1.17 38.07 -48.14
C TYR A 12 -1.00 36.72 -47.44
N HIS A 13 0.18 36.49 -46.87
CA HIS A 13 0.54 35.24 -46.18
C HIS A 13 1.27 35.53 -44.88
N GLU A 14 0.62 35.24 -43.76
CA GLU A 14 1.23 35.29 -42.43
C GLU A 14 1.89 33.96 -42.09
N ARG A 15 3.14 34.04 -41.62
CA ARG A 15 3.87 32.89 -41.07
C ARG A 15 3.47 32.65 -39.62
N GLN A 16 3.49 31.38 -39.22
CA GLN A 16 3.10 31.00 -37.87
C GLN A 16 4.03 31.60 -36.83
N GLU A 17 3.48 32.41 -35.93
CA GLU A 17 4.14 32.84 -34.71
C GLU A 17 3.49 32.15 -33.49
N ARG A 18 4.28 31.37 -32.75
CA ARG A 18 3.83 30.68 -31.53
C ARG A 18 2.62 29.76 -31.80
N GLN A 19 1.58 29.79 -30.95
CA GLN A 19 0.39 28.93 -31.07
C GLN A 19 -0.77 29.60 -31.82
N LEU A 20 -0.52 30.68 -32.57
CA LEU A 20 -1.54 31.52 -33.21
C LEU A 20 -2.00 31.00 -34.59
N CYS A 21 -1.96 29.70 -34.85
CA CYS A 21 -2.32 29.14 -36.17
C CYS A 21 -3.75 29.52 -36.61
N LEU A 22 -4.72 29.60 -35.69
CA LEU A 22 -6.08 30.05 -36.01
C LEU A 22 -6.12 31.51 -36.48
N LEU A 23 -5.41 32.40 -35.79
CA LEU A 23 -5.32 33.81 -36.14
C LEU A 23 -4.80 33.99 -37.56
N HIS A 24 -3.69 33.31 -37.86
CA HIS A 24 -3.07 33.37 -39.18
C HIS A 24 -3.95 32.73 -40.25
N ALA A 25 -4.65 31.64 -39.95
CA ALA A 25 -5.61 31.03 -40.87
C ALA A 25 -6.74 32.03 -41.25
N ILE A 26 -7.28 32.77 -40.29
CA ILE A 26 -8.32 33.79 -40.54
C ILE A 26 -7.77 34.95 -41.38
N ASN A 27 -6.60 35.49 -41.02
CA ASN A 27 -5.99 36.60 -41.77
C ASN A 27 -5.59 36.18 -43.20
N ASN A 28 -5.09 34.96 -43.37
CA ASN A 28 -4.81 34.36 -44.67
C ASN A 28 -6.11 34.13 -45.47
N LEU A 29 -7.22 33.75 -44.83
CA LEU A 29 -8.53 33.65 -45.49
C LEU A 29 -9.02 35.02 -46.00
N LEU A 30 -8.90 36.05 -45.18
CA LEU A 30 -9.37 37.40 -45.51
C LEU A 30 -8.39 38.18 -46.40
N GLN A 31 -7.21 37.62 -46.67
CA GLN A 31 -6.12 38.23 -47.43
C GLN A 31 -5.70 39.62 -46.92
N LYS A 32 -5.87 39.87 -45.61
CA LYS A 32 -5.50 41.11 -44.91
C LYS A 32 -5.31 40.84 -43.42
N LYS A 33 -4.59 41.73 -42.72
CA LYS A 33 -4.48 41.70 -41.25
C LYS A 33 -5.78 42.17 -40.59
N ALA A 34 -6.80 41.33 -40.56
CA ALA A 34 -8.10 41.66 -40.00
C ALA A 34 -8.13 41.54 -38.47
N PHE A 35 -7.47 40.51 -37.94
CA PHE A 35 -7.45 40.21 -36.52
C PHE A 35 -6.02 40.26 -35.96
N THR A 36 -5.93 40.59 -34.68
CA THR A 36 -4.73 40.49 -33.85
C THR A 36 -4.98 39.54 -32.68
N LYS A 37 -3.93 39.20 -31.93
CA LYS A 37 -4.08 38.40 -30.71
C LYS A 37 -5.06 39.06 -29.72
N GLU A 38 -4.96 40.38 -29.54
CA GLU A 38 -5.83 41.12 -28.62
C GLU A 38 -7.30 41.07 -29.02
N SER A 39 -7.61 41.11 -30.33
CA SER A 39 -8.99 40.99 -30.79
C SER A 39 -9.56 39.60 -30.55
N LEU A 40 -8.78 38.53 -30.79
CA LEU A 40 -9.25 37.16 -30.52
C LEU A 40 -9.36 36.88 -29.01
N ASP A 41 -8.45 37.42 -28.20
CA ASP A 41 -8.55 37.33 -26.74
C ASP A 41 -9.80 38.04 -26.20
N LYS A 42 -10.22 39.17 -26.80
CA LYS A 42 -11.50 39.82 -26.48
C LYS A 42 -12.69 38.93 -26.84
N ILE A 43 -12.68 38.28 -28.00
CA ILE A 43 -13.72 37.32 -28.39
C ILE A 43 -13.80 36.15 -27.39
N CYS A 44 -12.66 35.63 -26.91
CA CYS A 44 -12.67 34.60 -25.87
C CYS A 44 -13.35 35.07 -24.59
N LEU A 45 -13.13 36.31 -24.16
CA LEU A 45 -13.74 36.87 -22.96
C LEU A 45 -15.25 37.11 -23.15
N THR A 46 -15.68 37.47 -24.35
CA THR A 46 -17.12 37.59 -24.67
C THR A 46 -17.83 36.23 -24.66
N LEU A 47 -17.13 35.15 -25.04
CA LEU A 47 -17.67 33.79 -25.00
C LEU A 47 -17.69 33.18 -23.59
N ASP A 48 -16.73 33.55 -22.73
CA ASP A 48 -16.62 33.10 -21.34
C ASP A 48 -15.85 34.12 -20.46
N ASP A 49 -16.54 34.66 -19.45
CA ASP A 49 -16.06 35.76 -18.59
C ASP A 49 -14.83 35.41 -17.69
N ARG A 50 -14.36 34.15 -17.69
CA ARG A 50 -13.23 33.71 -16.87
C ARG A 50 -11.89 34.20 -17.43
N ASN A 51 -11.25 35.13 -16.71
CA ASN A 51 -9.93 35.68 -17.09
C ASN A 51 -8.78 34.67 -17.00
N TRP A 52 -8.74 33.84 -15.94
CA TRP A 52 -7.60 32.96 -15.64
C TRP A 52 -7.67 31.61 -16.37
N PHE A 53 -8.85 31.00 -16.45
CA PHE A 53 -9.09 29.72 -17.13
C PHE A 53 -10.21 29.88 -18.15
N ASN A 54 -9.86 30.25 -19.37
CA ASN A 54 -10.82 30.39 -20.46
C ASN A 54 -10.73 29.15 -21.38
N PRO A 55 -11.82 28.36 -21.56
CA PRO A 55 -11.81 27.13 -22.33
C PRO A 55 -11.57 27.34 -23.83
N HIS A 56 -11.70 28.58 -24.33
CA HIS A 56 -11.57 28.92 -25.75
C HIS A 56 -10.13 29.29 -26.16
N ARG A 57 -9.15 29.24 -25.24
CA ARG A 57 -7.71 29.46 -25.52
C ARG A 57 -6.81 28.61 -24.64
N SER A 58 -5.52 28.54 -24.97
CA SER A 58 -4.50 27.87 -24.13
C SER A 58 -4.45 28.45 -22.71
N MET A 59 -4.20 27.59 -21.70
CA MET A 59 -4.11 27.96 -20.27
C MET A 59 -3.15 29.13 -19.97
N LEU A 60 -2.06 29.26 -20.74
CA LEU A 60 -1.05 30.32 -20.57
C LEU A 60 -1.29 31.55 -21.47
N GLY A 61 -2.45 31.65 -22.14
CA GLY A 61 -2.77 32.77 -23.04
C GLY A 61 -1.85 32.89 -24.26
N LEU A 62 -1.32 31.77 -24.77
CA LEU A 62 -0.34 31.69 -25.86
C LEU A 62 -0.96 31.58 -27.27
N GLY A 63 -2.29 31.43 -27.41
CA GLY A 63 -2.98 31.62 -28.71
C GLY A 63 -3.61 30.39 -29.39
N ASN A 64 -3.70 29.24 -28.71
CA ASN A 64 -4.37 28.03 -29.23
C ASN A 64 -5.91 28.14 -29.11
N TYR A 65 -6.51 28.90 -30.01
CA TYR A 65 -7.95 29.21 -30.00
C TYR A 65 -8.82 28.04 -30.50
N ASP A 66 -10.05 27.95 -29.99
CA ASP A 66 -11.03 26.95 -30.41
C ASP A 66 -11.88 27.38 -31.62
N VAL A 67 -12.78 26.49 -32.06
CA VAL A 67 -13.64 26.74 -33.23
C VAL A 67 -14.73 27.79 -32.96
N ASN A 68 -15.14 28.01 -31.71
CA ASN A 68 -16.16 29.02 -31.39
C ASN A 68 -15.60 30.43 -31.59
N VAL A 69 -14.33 30.63 -31.26
CA VAL A 69 -13.59 31.87 -31.57
C VAL A 69 -13.52 32.08 -33.09
N LEU A 70 -13.27 31.03 -33.87
CA LEU A 70 -13.28 31.10 -35.34
C LEU A 70 -14.63 31.53 -35.90
N ILE A 71 -15.71 30.88 -35.47
CA ILE A 71 -17.08 31.15 -35.93
C ILE A 71 -17.47 32.59 -35.60
N THR A 72 -17.16 33.05 -34.39
CA THR A 72 -17.48 34.42 -33.94
C THR A 72 -16.68 35.45 -34.74
N ALA A 73 -15.38 35.24 -34.94
CA ALA A 73 -14.52 36.14 -35.71
C ALA A 73 -14.94 36.23 -37.19
N LEU A 74 -15.31 35.11 -37.82
CA LEU A 74 -15.80 35.13 -39.21
C LEU A 74 -17.21 35.73 -39.31
N GLY A 75 -18.05 35.53 -38.29
CA GLY A 75 -19.36 36.17 -38.18
C GLY A 75 -19.28 37.70 -38.14
N GLU A 76 -18.31 38.28 -37.42
CA GLU A 76 -18.04 39.73 -37.44
C GLU A 76 -17.67 40.27 -38.83
N GLN A 77 -17.18 39.42 -39.73
CA GLN A 77 -16.86 39.77 -41.12
C GLN A 77 -17.99 39.41 -42.11
N GLY A 78 -19.16 39.00 -41.62
CA GLY A 78 -20.32 38.64 -42.46
C GLY A 78 -20.17 37.32 -43.21
N LEU A 79 -19.38 36.37 -42.70
CA LEU A 79 -19.17 35.04 -43.26
C LEU A 79 -19.82 33.96 -42.39
N SER A 80 -20.30 32.89 -43.02
CA SER A 80 -20.88 31.72 -42.36
C SER A 80 -19.95 30.50 -42.49
N VAL A 81 -19.91 29.67 -41.44
CA VAL A 81 -19.09 28.47 -41.35
C VAL A 81 -19.99 27.23 -41.40
N SER A 82 -19.76 26.34 -42.37
CA SER A 82 -20.45 25.05 -42.49
C SER A 82 -19.47 23.89 -42.30
N TRP A 83 -19.84 22.90 -41.48
CA TRP A 83 -19.01 21.73 -41.22
C TRP A 83 -19.06 20.72 -42.36
N PHE A 84 -17.90 20.17 -42.72
CA PHE A 84 -17.77 19.10 -43.70
C PHE A 84 -16.93 17.97 -43.10
N ASP A 85 -17.55 16.80 -42.97
CA ASP A 85 -17.02 15.60 -42.31
C ASP A 85 -16.89 14.44 -43.30
N ASN A 86 -16.20 13.37 -42.91
CA ASN A 86 -15.92 12.17 -43.72
C ASN A 86 -17.18 11.40 -44.18
N ARG A 87 -18.35 11.73 -43.63
CA ARG A 87 -19.66 11.17 -44.04
C ARG A 87 -20.07 11.59 -45.45
N LEU A 88 -19.45 12.63 -46.00
CA LEU A 88 -19.70 13.15 -47.34
C LEU A 88 -18.37 13.24 -48.12
N ARG A 89 -18.39 12.93 -49.42
CA ARG A 89 -17.22 13.06 -50.30
C ARG A 89 -17.16 14.44 -50.96
N SER A 90 -15.97 14.89 -51.34
CA SER A 90 -15.72 16.22 -51.91
C SER A 90 -16.59 16.57 -53.14
N ASP A 91 -17.12 15.56 -53.85
CA ASP A 91 -18.03 15.72 -54.99
C ASP A 91 -19.38 16.36 -54.64
N SER A 92 -19.77 16.33 -53.36
CA SER A 92 -21.01 16.95 -52.87
C SER A 92 -20.89 18.47 -52.63
N ILE A 93 -19.68 19.03 -52.76
CA ILE A 93 -19.41 20.45 -52.51
C ILE A 93 -19.61 21.26 -53.80
N VAL A 94 -20.50 22.24 -53.76
CA VAL A 94 -20.66 23.20 -54.86
C VAL A 94 -19.59 24.29 -54.73
N MET A 95 -18.42 24.04 -55.34
CA MET A 95 -17.21 24.85 -55.19
C MET A 95 -17.41 26.36 -55.49
N ASP A 96 -18.29 26.71 -56.43
CA ASP A 96 -18.55 28.12 -56.78
C ASP A 96 -19.31 28.91 -55.71
N ARG A 97 -19.90 28.23 -54.71
CA ARG A 97 -20.62 28.84 -53.60
C ARG A 97 -19.77 29.00 -52.33
N VAL A 98 -18.55 28.46 -52.34
CA VAL A 98 -17.61 28.47 -51.21
C VAL A 98 -16.57 29.56 -51.44
N THR A 99 -16.41 30.44 -50.45
CA THR A 99 -15.46 31.56 -50.46
C THR A 99 -14.06 31.12 -50.03
N GLY A 100 -13.96 30.12 -49.16
CA GLY A 100 -12.68 29.52 -48.77
C GLY A 100 -12.85 28.31 -47.86
N TYR A 101 -11.74 27.63 -47.59
CA TYR A 101 -11.71 26.35 -46.86
C TYR A 101 -10.73 26.46 -45.70
N ILE A 102 -11.16 26.08 -44.50
CA ILE A 102 -10.28 25.99 -43.33
C ILE A 102 -10.18 24.53 -42.91
N PHE A 103 -8.96 24.04 -42.74
CA PHE A 103 -8.67 22.69 -42.30
C PHE A 103 -8.25 22.70 -40.83
N ASN A 104 -8.79 21.76 -40.06
CA ASN A 104 -8.41 21.51 -38.67
C ASN A 104 -7.63 20.20 -38.59
N LYS A 105 -6.30 20.30 -38.50
CA LYS A 105 -5.41 19.16 -38.35
C LYS A 105 -5.16 18.87 -36.87
N GLN A 106 -5.55 17.68 -36.42
CA GLN A 106 -5.24 17.22 -35.06
C GLN A 106 -3.81 16.63 -35.03
N SER A 107 -2.95 17.13 -34.13
CA SER A 107 -1.56 16.67 -34.01
C SER A 107 -1.42 15.53 -32.99
N THR A 108 -0.61 14.50 -33.31
CA THR A 108 -0.39 13.29 -32.49
C THR A 108 0.98 13.25 -31.77
N ALA A 109 1.69 14.38 -31.64
CA ALA A 109 3.06 14.39 -31.10
C ALA A 109 3.17 14.30 -29.55
N ILE A 110 4.22 13.59 -29.11
CA ILE A 110 4.43 13.01 -27.76
C ILE A 110 4.65 14.02 -26.61
N TRP A 111 5.21 15.21 -26.87
CA TRP A 111 5.71 16.09 -25.79
C TRP A 111 4.67 17.09 -25.25
N TYR A 112 3.41 16.94 -25.62
CA TYR A 112 2.41 18.01 -25.53
C TYR A 112 1.14 17.60 -24.76
N TYR A 113 1.18 16.52 -23.97
CA TYR A 113 0.02 15.96 -23.24
C TYR A 113 -0.64 16.88 -22.19
N LEU A 114 -0.10 18.07 -21.95
CA LEU A 114 -0.73 19.13 -21.15
C LEU A 114 -1.65 20.05 -21.97
N THR A 115 -1.64 19.98 -23.30
CA THR A 115 -2.43 20.86 -24.18
C THR A 115 -2.77 20.15 -25.50
N LYS A 116 -4.04 19.91 -25.83
CA LYS A 116 -4.40 19.47 -27.21
C LYS A 116 -4.03 20.58 -28.21
N SER A 117 -2.98 20.43 -29.03
CA SER A 117 -2.69 21.40 -30.09
C SER A 117 -3.46 21.07 -31.36
N ARG A 118 -4.39 21.96 -31.74
CA ARG A 118 -5.02 21.97 -33.06
C ARG A 118 -4.14 22.79 -34.00
N HIS A 119 -4.07 22.42 -35.26
CA HIS A 119 -3.40 23.21 -36.30
C HIS A 119 -4.41 23.62 -37.36
N TRP A 120 -4.62 24.93 -37.48
CA TRP A 120 -5.57 25.51 -38.43
C TRP A 120 -4.82 26.07 -39.62
N PHE A 121 -5.29 25.77 -40.84
CA PHE A 121 -4.77 26.39 -42.05
C PHE A 121 -5.85 26.59 -43.12
N THR A 122 -5.59 27.51 -44.05
CA THR A 122 -6.56 27.95 -45.04
C THR A 122 -6.14 27.54 -46.45
N VAL A 123 -7.13 27.17 -47.26
CA VAL A 123 -7.00 27.03 -48.71
C VAL A 123 -7.98 27.97 -49.40
N LEU A 124 -7.50 28.70 -50.41
CA LEU A 124 -8.28 29.67 -51.17
C LEU A 124 -8.17 29.43 -52.68
N ARG A 125 -9.27 29.68 -53.39
CA ARG A 125 -9.30 29.77 -54.86
C ARG A 125 -8.97 31.20 -55.27
N MET A 126 -7.95 31.38 -56.10
CA MET A 126 -7.47 32.69 -56.53
C MET A 126 -8.04 33.09 -57.90
N MET A 127 -7.79 34.34 -58.31
CA MET A 127 -8.29 34.90 -59.58
C MET A 127 -7.80 34.15 -60.85
N ASP A 128 -6.75 33.34 -60.72
CA ASP A 128 -6.25 32.47 -61.79
C ASP A 128 -6.99 31.12 -61.88
N GLY A 129 -8.01 30.91 -61.03
CA GLY A 129 -8.83 29.71 -60.99
C GLY A 129 -8.24 28.54 -60.22
N ARG A 130 -7.01 28.66 -59.70
CA ARG A 130 -6.30 27.59 -58.96
C ARG A 130 -6.47 27.72 -57.46
N TYR A 131 -6.36 26.60 -56.75
CA TYR A 131 -6.38 26.54 -55.30
C TYR A 131 -4.96 26.63 -54.72
N TYR A 132 -4.80 27.42 -53.67
CA TYR A 132 -3.52 27.63 -53.00
C TYR A 132 -3.61 27.27 -51.51
N ASN A 133 -2.67 26.44 -51.05
CA ASN A 133 -2.44 26.17 -49.64
C ASN A 133 -1.71 27.34 -48.98
N LEU A 134 -2.40 27.98 -48.04
CA LEU A 134 -1.93 29.13 -47.26
C LEU A 134 -1.63 28.73 -45.81
N ASP A 135 -1.17 27.50 -45.58
CA ASP A 135 -0.70 27.07 -44.26
C ASP A 135 0.44 27.97 -43.78
N SER A 136 0.20 28.60 -42.63
CA SER A 136 1.15 29.48 -41.94
C SER A 136 2.49 28.80 -41.60
N LYS A 137 2.57 27.46 -41.63
CA LYS A 137 3.83 26.70 -41.54
C LYS A 137 4.66 26.70 -42.83
N LEU A 138 4.05 26.99 -43.97
CA LEU A 138 4.75 27.06 -45.26
C LEU A 138 5.46 28.40 -45.40
N SER A 139 6.67 28.35 -45.99
CA SER A 139 7.48 29.55 -46.24
C SER A 139 6.88 30.48 -47.29
N ARG A 140 6.06 29.93 -48.21
CA ARG A 140 5.29 30.62 -49.26
C ARG A 140 4.04 29.80 -49.63
N PRO A 141 2.97 30.44 -50.13
CA PRO A 141 1.79 29.74 -50.66
C PRO A 141 2.15 28.70 -51.72
N GLN A 142 1.53 27.51 -51.66
CA GLN A 142 1.77 26.42 -52.60
C GLN A 142 0.50 26.13 -53.43
N PRO A 143 0.60 26.00 -54.77
CA PRO A 143 -0.55 25.58 -55.58
C PRO A 143 -0.93 24.12 -55.29
N ILE A 144 -2.22 23.81 -55.39
CA ILE A 144 -2.78 22.46 -55.26
C ILE A 144 -3.27 22.02 -56.63
N ASP A 145 -2.75 20.91 -57.14
CA ASP A 145 -3.06 20.41 -58.48
C ASP A 145 -4.45 19.77 -58.57
N ASP A 146 -4.78 18.87 -57.64
CA ASP A 146 -6.12 18.26 -57.51
C ASP A 146 -6.70 18.55 -56.12
N PHE A 147 -7.65 19.48 -56.09
CA PHE A 147 -8.26 19.92 -54.84
C PHE A 147 -9.27 18.90 -54.26
N HIS A 148 -9.94 18.11 -55.10
CA HIS A 148 -10.87 17.07 -54.63
C HIS A 148 -10.12 15.94 -53.93
N SER A 149 -8.99 15.50 -54.50
CA SER A 149 -8.09 14.53 -53.88
C SER A 149 -7.51 15.07 -52.57
N PHE A 150 -7.09 16.35 -52.55
CA PHE A 150 -6.54 16.99 -51.35
C PHE A 150 -7.52 17.01 -50.17
N ILE A 151 -8.80 17.33 -50.40
CA ILE A 151 -9.84 17.29 -49.36
C ILE A 151 -10.05 15.87 -48.84
N ASN A 152 -10.20 14.90 -49.74
CA ASN A 152 -10.49 13.51 -49.36
C ASN A 152 -9.33 12.90 -48.54
N ASP A 153 -8.07 13.13 -48.92
CA ASP A 153 -6.89 12.66 -48.15
C ASP A 153 -6.85 13.23 -46.73
N HIS A 154 -7.30 14.47 -46.52
CA HIS A 154 -7.37 15.07 -45.19
C HIS A 154 -8.51 14.50 -44.36
N LEU A 155 -9.68 14.25 -44.96
CA LEU A 155 -10.83 13.63 -44.30
C LEU A 155 -10.55 12.18 -43.91
N ASP A 156 -9.89 11.40 -44.77
CA ASP A 156 -9.52 10.00 -44.50
C ASP A 156 -8.51 9.90 -43.33
N LYS A 157 -7.70 10.95 -43.11
CA LYS A 157 -6.79 11.08 -41.94
C LYS A 157 -7.50 11.56 -40.66
N GLY A 158 -8.83 11.73 -40.68
CA GLY A 158 -9.62 12.19 -39.54
C GLY A 158 -9.51 13.69 -39.26
N ASN A 159 -9.06 14.50 -40.23
CA ASN A 159 -9.08 15.96 -40.10
C ASN A 159 -10.46 16.51 -40.47
N GLU A 160 -10.85 17.62 -39.86
CA GLU A 160 -12.13 18.28 -40.15
C GLU A 160 -11.93 19.41 -41.18
N VAL A 161 -12.90 19.59 -42.08
CA VAL A 161 -12.89 20.67 -43.08
C VAL A 161 -14.08 21.60 -42.84
N LEU A 162 -13.80 22.90 -42.80
CA LEU A 162 -14.79 23.96 -42.62
C LEU A 162 -14.95 24.72 -43.93
N LEU A 163 -16.18 24.77 -44.44
CA LEU A 163 -16.56 25.50 -45.65
C LEU A 163 -16.98 26.91 -45.27
N ILE A 164 -16.28 27.91 -45.78
CA ILE A 164 -16.59 29.32 -45.52
C ILE A 164 -17.41 29.87 -46.66
N THR A 165 -18.60 30.36 -46.37
CA THR A 165 -19.58 30.82 -47.36
C THR A 165 -20.13 32.19 -46.96
N LYS A 166 -20.73 32.91 -47.92
CA LYS A 166 -21.64 34.00 -47.56
C LYS A 166 -22.92 33.42 -46.94
N PRO A 167 -23.59 34.12 -46.01
CA PRO A 167 -24.78 33.62 -45.32
C PRO A 167 -25.87 33.10 -46.26
N GLU A 168 -26.06 33.77 -47.41
CA GLU A 168 -27.01 33.39 -48.47
C GLU A 168 -26.70 32.02 -49.14
N ASN A 169 -25.44 31.58 -49.10
CA ASN A 169 -24.97 30.35 -49.74
C ASN A 169 -24.84 29.16 -48.76
N ALA A 170 -24.98 29.38 -47.45
CA ALA A 170 -24.67 28.39 -46.42
C ALA A 170 -25.53 27.12 -46.50
N GLU A 171 -26.80 27.23 -46.91
CA GLU A 171 -27.72 26.08 -47.04
C GLU A 171 -27.59 25.34 -48.38
N SER A 172 -26.82 25.89 -49.32
CA SER A 172 -26.81 25.44 -50.71
C SER A 172 -25.41 25.11 -51.25
N CYS A 173 -24.41 25.13 -50.37
CA CYS A 173 -23.03 24.74 -50.68
C CYS A 173 -22.80 23.23 -50.65
N ILE A 174 -23.77 22.45 -50.14
CA ILE A 174 -23.77 20.98 -50.13
C ILE A 174 -25.03 20.47 -50.83
N SER A 175 -24.88 19.64 -51.87
CA SER A 175 -26.01 19.02 -52.56
C SER A 175 -26.50 17.80 -51.75
N GLN A 176 -27.61 17.88 -51.01
CA GLN A 176 -28.15 16.75 -50.21
C GLN A 176 -29.42 16.12 -50.79
N PRO A 177 -29.69 14.83 -50.48
CA PRO A 177 -30.98 14.36 -49.99
C PRO A 177 -30.98 14.33 -48.44
N LYS A 178 -31.93 15.05 -47.83
CA LYS A 178 -32.15 15.34 -46.39
C LYS A 178 -31.87 14.22 -45.37
N VAL A 179 -31.26 14.57 -44.22
CA VAL A 179 -31.58 14.01 -42.87
C VAL A 179 -31.42 15.08 -41.75
N SER A 180 -32.52 15.27 -41.00
CA SER A 180 -32.77 15.98 -39.71
C SER A 180 -32.05 17.29 -39.32
N ARG A 181 -32.82 18.40 -39.25
CA ARG A 181 -32.54 19.59 -38.41
C ARG A 181 -33.10 19.41 -36.99
N VAL A 182 -32.28 19.65 -35.97
CA VAL A 182 -32.74 20.06 -34.64
C VAL A 182 -33.05 21.55 -34.70
N LYS A 183 -34.29 21.95 -34.42
CA LYS A 183 -34.68 23.34 -34.20
C LYS A 183 -34.03 23.84 -32.90
N ILE A 184 -33.19 24.87 -32.97
CA ILE A 184 -32.92 25.74 -31.83
C ILE A 184 -33.74 27.00 -32.06
N SER A 185 -34.90 27.07 -31.41
CA SER A 185 -35.70 28.28 -31.28
C SER A 185 -35.69 28.69 -29.81
N GLY A 186 -35.25 29.92 -29.51
CA GLY A 186 -35.47 30.54 -28.21
C GLY A 186 -34.36 31.47 -27.71
N PHE A 187 -33.95 32.46 -28.50
CA PHE A 187 -33.61 33.76 -27.91
C PHE A 187 -34.95 34.49 -27.75
N ALA A 188 -35.42 34.62 -26.51
CA ALA A 188 -36.52 35.50 -26.16
C ALA A 188 -35.95 36.65 -25.33
N GLU A 189 -36.31 37.86 -25.74
CA GLU A 189 -35.97 39.15 -25.17
C GLU A 189 -36.35 39.25 -23.69
N VAL A 190 -35.55 40.04 -22.97
CA VAL A 190 -35.80 40.47 -21.61
C VAL A 190 -36.83 41.62 -21.62
N ALA A 191 -37.89 41.49 -20.83
CA ALA A 191 -38.62 42.62 -20.25
C ALA A 191 -39.10 42.24 -18.83
N PRO A 192 -39.14 43.19 -17.86
CA PRO A 192 -39.44 42.89 -16.46
C PRO A 192 -40.90 43.20 -16.10
N GLU A 193 -41.53 42.41 -15.23
CA GLU A 193 -42.66 42.91 -14.42
C GLU A 193 -43.00 42.01 -13.20
N GLU A 194 -43.72 42.64 -12.29
CA GLU A 194 -43.85 42.43 -10.85
C GLU A 194 -44.82 41.34 -10.35
N SER A 195 -44.49 40.83 -9.17
CA SER A 195 -45.36 40.55 -8.00
C SER A 195 -46.35 39.37 -7.96
N SER A 196 -46.20 38.63 -6.85
CA SER A 196 -47.24 38.33 -5.85
C SER A 196 -47.96 36.97 -5.85
N LEU A 197 -48.19 36.52 -4.59
CA LEU A 197 -49.19 35.56 -4.07
C LEU A 197 -48.77 34.08 -4.08
N ILE A 198 -48.33 33.47 -2.97
CA ILE A 198 -48.97 33.15 -1.67
C ILE A 198 -49.78 31.82 -1.69
N ASP A 199 -49.30 30.91 -0.82
CA ASP A 199 -49.97 29.90 0.03
C ASP A 199 -50.55 28.55 -0.49
N LYS A 200 -49.99 27.51 0.17
CA LYS A 200 -50.61 26.41 0.96
C LYS A 200 -51.42 25.31 0.26
N VAL A 201 -51.07 24.07 0.63
CA VAL A 201 -51.79 23.09 1.49
C VAL A 201 -51.23 21.69 1.10
N ARG A 202 -50.35 21.03 1.87
CA ARG A 202 -50.52 20.23 3.11
C ARG A 202 -51.54 19.06 3.03
N GLY A 203 -50.99 17.85 2.86
CA GLY A 203 -51.38 16.63 3.59
C GLY A 203 -52.55 15.79 3.05
N TYR A 204 -52.32 14.49 2.84
CA TYR A 204 -52.85 13.40 3.68
C TYR A 204 -52.43 12.04 3.11
N GLY A 205 -51.97 11.15 3.99
CA GLY A 205 -51.77 9.75 3.67
C GLY A 205 -53.02 8.92 3.94
N SER A 206 -53.04 7.72 3.34
CA SER A 206 -53.33 6.42 3.97
C SER A 206 -54.36 5.53 3.25
N THR A 207 -54.01 4.25 3.22
CA THR A 207 -54.89 3.06 3.23
C THR A 207 -55.43 2.56 1.89
N MET A 208 -54.91 1.41 1.43
CA MET A 208 -55.59 0.54 0.47
C MET A 208 -55.93 -0.79 1.15
N ARG A 209 -57.25 -1.06 1.27
CA ARG A 209 -57.84 -2.37 1.58
C ARG A 209 -57.99 -3.18 0.29
N ARG A 210 -58.00 -4.50 0.44
CA ARG A 210 -58.09 -5.54 -0.60
C ARG A 210 -59.47 -6.21 -0.57
N SER A 211 -60.14 -6.32 -1.72
CA SER A 211 -61.21 -7.28 -2.14
C SER A 211 -62.01 -6.64 -3.28
N THR A 212 -62.48 -7.24 -4.38
CA THR A 212 -62.60 -8.63 -4.89
C THR A 212 -63.25 -8.54 -6.29
N LEU A 213 -62.93 -9.52 -7.16
CA LEU A 213 -63.79 -10.14 -8.22
C LEU A 213 -64.28 -9.32 -9.45
N GLY A 214 -63.95 -9.85 -10.64
CA GLY A 214 -64.93 -10.02 -11.73
C GLY A 214 -64.52 -9.59 -13.14
N GLY A 215 -64.40 -10.55 -14.06
CA GLY A 215 -64.99 -10.46 -15.41
C GLY A 215 -64.10 -10.10 -16.60
N ASP A 216 -64.10 -11.00 -17.60
CA ASP A 216 -63.49 -10.92 -18.93
C ASP A 216 -63.83 -9.65 -19.74
N SER A 217 -62.87 -9.15 -20.51
CA SER A 217 -63.06 -8.78 -21.93
C SER A 217 -61.72 -8.53 -22.62
N LEU A 218 -61.60 -9.14 -23.80
CA LEU A 218 -60.54 -8.92 -24.77
C LEU A 218 -60.54 -7.46 -25.22
N ASP A 219 -59.42 -6.75 -25.05
CA ASP A 219 -59.09 -5.64 -25.92
C ASP A 219 -57.59 -5.63 -26.25
N ARG A 220 -57.33 -5.63 -27.57
CA ARG A 220 -56.01 -5.43 -28.18
C ARG A 220 -55.61 -3.97 -27.99
N GLU A 221 -54.91 -3.67 -26.91
CA GLU A 221 -54.26 -2.38 -26.76
C GLU A 221 -52.88 -2.40 -27.44
N LYS A 222 -52.70 -1.50 -28.40
CA LYS A 222 -51.41 -1.25 -29.06
C LYS A 222 -50.40 -0.83 -27.99
N ASN A 223 -49.32 -1.60 -27.86
CA ASN A 223 -48.14 -1.21 -27.10
C ASN A 223 -47.48 0.00 -27.78
N GLU A 224 -47.95 1.21 -27.48
CA GLU A 224 -47.14 2.41 -27.64
C GLU A 224 -46.01 2.35 -26.60
N VAL A 225 -44.80 2.13 -27.10
CA VAL A 225 -43.57 2.13 -26.32
C VAL A 225 -43.32 3.55 -25.85
N VAL A 226 -43.76 3.88 -24.63
CA VAL A 226 -43.26 5.05 -23.91
C VAL A 226 -41.80 4.79 -23.59
N ARG A 227 -40.90 5.32 -24.43
CA ARG A 227 -39.46 5.32 -24.17
C ARG A 227 -39.23 6.19 -22.93
N ALA A 228 -38.72 5.59 -21.84
CA ALA A 228 -38.27 6.38 -20.71
C ALA A 228 -37.26 7.42 -21.20
N PRO A 229 -37.35 8.69 -20.78
CA PRO A 229 -36.42 9.71 -21.23
C PRO A 229 -34.98 9.30 -20.86
N PRO A 230 -33.98 9.59 -21.71
CA PRO A 230 -32.59 9.30 -21.39
C PRO A 230 -32.21 10.06 -20.12
N VAL A 231 -31.71 9.33 -19.12
CA VAL A 231 -31.25 9.92 -17.85
C VAL A 231 -30.06 10.81 -18.18
N HIS A 232 -30.24 12.13 -18.03
CA HIS A 232 -29.17 13.10 -18.20
C HIS A 232 -28.06 12.83 -17.17
N GLN A 233 -26.88 12.45 -17.64
CA GLN A 233 -25.73 12.26 -16.76
C GLN A 233 -25.18 13.63 -16.36
N PRO A 234 -24.96 13.91 -15.06
CA PRO A 234 -24.35 15.17 -14.64
C PRO A 234 -22.90 15.21 -15.13
N GLU A 235 -22.62 16.07 -16.10
CA GLU A 235 -21.29 16.21 -16.72
C GLU A 235 -20.42 17.26 -16.01
N THR A 236 -21.04 18.22 -15.33
CA THR A 236 -20.34 19.30 -14.63
C THR A 236 -20.08 18.96 -13.16
N TRP A 237 -18.95 19.42 -12.61
CA TRP A 237 -18.61 19.22 -11.20
C TRP A 237 -19.70 19.77 -10.26
N GLY A 238 -20.29 20.93 -10.59
CA GLY A 238 -21.34 21.56 -9.77
C GLY A 238 -22.63 20.73 -9.70
N GLU A 239 -23.03 20.09 -10.79
CA GLU A 239 -24.18 19.17 -10.83
C GLU A 239 -23.85 17.86 -10.10
N MET A 240 -22.65 17.31 -10.30
CA MET A 240 -22.19 16.11 -9.60
C MET A 240 -22.20 16.32 -8.08
N PHE A 241 -21.69 17.45 -7.58
CA PHE A 241 -21.70 17.78 -6.14
C PHE A 241 -23.11 17.91 -5.57
N LYS A 242 -24.06 18.49 -6.33
CA LYS A 242 -25.45 18.61 -5.90
C LYS A 242 -26.20 17.28 -5.92
N ALA A 243 -25.93 16.44 -6.92
CA ALA A 243 -26.53 15.11 -7.08
C ALA A 243 -25.88 14.04 -6.18
N TRP A 244 -24.74 14.35 -5.54
CA TRP A 244 -23.98 13.40 -4.74
C TRP A 244 -24.78 12.91 -3.51
N PRO A 245 -24.92 11.58 -3.29
CA PRO A 245 -25.59 11.07 -2.12
C PRO A 245 -24.79 11.40 -0.84
N LYS A 246 -25.34 12.27 0.01
CA LYS A 246 -24.69 12.70 1.27
C LYS A 246 -24.36 11.53 2.21
N THR A 247 -25.09 10.43 2.09
CA THR A 247 -24.89 9.19 2.84
C THR A 247 -23.52 8.55 2.62
N THR A 248 -22.92 8.74 1.45
CA THR A 248 -21.60 8.17 1.13
C THR A 248 -20.50 8.72 2.03
N LEU A 249 -20.64 9.94 2.57
CA LEU A 249 -19.66 10.52 3.50
C LEU A 249 -19.59 9.73 4.82
N CYS A 250 -20.72 9.24 5.33
CA CYS A 250 -20.74 8.37 6.50
C CYS A 250 -20.03 7.02 6.23
N ILE A 251 -20.17 6.49 5.01
CA ILE A 251 -19.53 5.23 4.59
C ILE A 251 -18.02 5.41 4.44
N VAL A 252 -17.58 6.46 3.77
CA VAL A 252 -16.15 6.79 3.60
C VAL A 252 -15.50 7.09 4.94
N SER A 253 -16.19 7.81 5.84
CA SER A 253 -15.67 8.09 7.18
C SER A 253 -15.54 6.82 8.02
N ASN A 254 -16.51 5.91 7.93
CA ASN A 254 -16.43 4.60 8.57
C ASN A 254 -15.24 3.78 8.02
N GLU A 255 -15.03 3.77 6.71
CA GLU A 255 -13.89 3.10 6.08
C GLU A 255 -12.56 3.70 6.55
N PHE A 256 -12.43 5.02 6.56
CA PHE A 256 -11.23 5.69 7.06
C PHE A 256 -10.89 5.28 8.49
N CYS A 257 -11.86 5.31 9.41
CA CYS A 257 -11.66 4.96 10.80
C CYS A 257 -11.36 3.46 10.99
N GLU A 258 -12.01 2.58 10.22
CA GLU A 258 -11.72 1.14 10.24
C GLU A 258 -10.28 0.88 9.77
N ARG A 259 -9.84 1.51 8.68
CA ARG A 259 -8.49 1.36 8.14
C ARG A 259 -7.44 1.93 9.09
N PHE A 260 -7.71 3.07 9.72
CA PHE A 260 -6.86 3.59 10.78
C PHE A 260 -6.73 2.56 11.92
N SER A 261 -7.85 1.99 12.37
CA SER A 261 -7.86 1.03 13.48
C SER A 261 -7.09 -0.25 13.15
N TYR A 262 -7.32 -0.82 11.97
CA TYR A 262 -6.66 -2.04 11.51
C TYR A 262 -5.15 -1.87 11.35
N TYR A 263 -4.71 -0.89 10.55
CA TYR A 263 -3.29 -0.68 10.28
C TYR A 263 -2.55 -0.17 11.52
N GLY A 264 -3.15 0.72 12.31
CA GLY A 264 -2.54 1.24 13.53
C GLY A 264 -2.24 0.17 14.58
N MET A 265 -3.16 -0.78 14.77
CA MET A 265 -2.92 -1.93 15.65
C MET A 265 -1.91 -2.91 15.04
N ARG A 266 -2.06 -3.24 13.74
CA ARG A 266 -1.19 -4.19 13.04
C ARG A 266 0.28 -3.75 13.05
N THR A 267 0.57 -2.46 12.86
CA THR A 267 1.96 -1.95 12.79
C THR A 267 2.75 -2.16 14.08
N VAL A 268 2.11 -2.08 15.25
CA VAL A 268 2.78 -2.25 16.55
C VAL A 268 2.71 -3.69 17.08
N LEU A 269 1.94 -4.57 16.43
CA LEU A 269 1.62 -5.91 16.93
C LEU A 269 2.84 -6.83 17.06
N THR A 270 3.77 -6.79 16.09
CA THR A 270 4.98 -7.62 16.13
C THR A 270 5.84 -7.27 17.36
N LEU A 271 6.00 -5.98 17.67
CA LEU A 271 6.72 -5.54 18.86
C LEU A 271 5.98 -5.89 20.16
N TYR A 272 4.65 -5.85 20.16
CA TYR A 272 3.85 -6.32 21.29
C TYR A 272 4.09 -7.81 21.57
N LEU A 273 4.12 -8.65 20.52
CA LEU A 273 4.39 -10.09 20.62
C LEU A 273 5.80 -10.37 21.16
N LEU A 274 6.80 -9.63 20.67
CA LEU A 274 8.20 -9.74 21.12
C LEU A 274 8.39 -9.25 22.56
N ASN A 275 7.90 -8.05 22.87
CA ASN A 275 8.32 -7.32 24.06
C ASN A 275 7.39 -7.53 25.26
N VAL A 276 6.09 -7.70 25.02
CA VAL A 276 5.11 -7.89 26.09
C VAL A 276 4.80 -9.36 26.28
N LEU A 277 4.53 -10.10 25.19
CA LEU A 277 4.27 -11.55 25.28
C LEU A 277 5.55 -12.40 25.34
N LYS A 278 6.73 -11.78 25.18
CA LYS A 278 8.04 -12.43 25.27
C LYS A 278 8.17 -13.65 24.34
N PHE A 279 7.50 -13.60 23.19
CA PHE A 279 7.67 -14.60 22.15
C PHE A 279 8.97 -14.35 21.39
N ASN A 280 9.60 -15.42 20.89
CA ASN A 280 10.76 -15.29 20.01
C ASN A 280 10.34 -14.77 18.62
N ASP A 281 11.33 -14.42 17.79
CA ASP A 281 11.13 -13.89 16.43
C ASP A 281 10.22 -14.77 15.55
N ASN A 282 10.42 -16.08 15.61
CA ASN A 282 9.67 -17.05 14.82
C ASN A 282 8.21 -17.16 15.27
N ILE A 283 7.97 -17.32 16.57
CA ILE A 283 6.62 -17.43 17.15
C ILE A 283 5.86 -16.11 16.95
N SER A 284 6.52 -14.97 17.13
CA SER A 284 5.95 -13.64 16.83
C SER A 284 5.53 -13.54 15.37
N THR A 285 6.37 -13.99 14.44
CA THR A 285 6.05 -14.07 13.01
C THR A 285 4.86 -15.01 12.75
N VAL A 286 4.78 -16.16 13.42
CA VAL A 286 3.65 -17.10 13.31
C VAL A 286 2.34 -16.47 13.76
N PHE A 287 2.30 -15.79 14.91
CA PHE A 287 1.07 -15.17 15.41
C PHE A 287 0.65 -13.95 14.58
N PHE A 288 1.60 -13.10 14.17
CA PHE A 288 1.32 -11.95 13.30
C PHE A 288 0.71 -12.38 11.96
N ASN A 289 1.34 -13.36 11.29
CA ASN A 289 0.85 -13.83 9.99
C ASN A 289 -0.39 -14.71 10.16
N GLY A 290 -0.50 -15.51 11.24
CA GLY A 290 -1.71 -16.27 11.56
C GLY A 290 -2.94 -15.39 11.79
N PHE A 291 -2.78 -14.24 12.46
CA PHE A 291 -3.81 -13.21 12.54
C PHE A 291 -4.21 -12.69 11.14
N THR A 292 -3.22 -12.45 10.29
CA THR A 292 -3.43 -11.95 8.91
C THR A 292 -4.15 -12.99 8.04
N VAL A 293 -3.81 -14.28 8.15
CA VAL A 293 -4.54 -15.42 7.53
C VAL A 293 -6.02 -15.36 7.89
N LEU A 294 -6.35 -15.22 9.19
CA LEU A 294 -7.75 -15.14 9.64
C LEU A 294 -8.47 -13.90 9.07
N CYS A 295 -7.80 -12.75 9.01
CA CYS A 295 -8.36 -11.52 8.46
C CYS A 295 -8.72 -11.61 6.97
N TYR A 296 -7.99 -12.42 6.19
CA TYR A 296 -8.20 -12.58 4.75
C TYR A 296 -8.97 -13.85 4.36
N LEU A 297 -9.15 -14.79 5.29
CA LEU A 297 -10.03 -15.96 5.13
C LEU A 297 -11.50 -15.65 5.47
N THR A 298 -11.72 -14.91 6.56
CA THR A 298 -13.07 -14.55 7.06
C THR A 298 -13.92 -13.65 6.15
N PRO A 299 -13.40 -12.88 5.16
CA PRO A 299 -14.23 -12.21 4.15
C PRO A 299 -15.19 -13.13 3.39
N MET A 300 -14.81 -14.39 3.15
CA MET A 300 -15.71 -15.37 2.56
C MET A 300 -16.97 -15.56 3.42
N LEU A 301 -16.80 -15.70 4.74
CA LEU A 301 -17.92 -15.79 5.69
C LEU A 301 -18.76 -14.52 5.71
N GLY A 302 -18.11 -13.35 5.70
CA GLY A 302 -18.79 -12.04 5.63
C GLY A 302 -19.71 -11.90 4.42
N SER A 303 -19.21 -12.27 3.24
CA SER A 303 -19.99 -12.25 2.00
C SER A 303 -21.19 -13.20 2.03
N ILE A 304 -21.02 -14.45 2.49
CA ILE A 304 -22.10 -15.44 2.59
C ILE A 304 -23.22 -14.97 3.53
N ILE A 305 -22.85 -14.35 4.66
CA ILE A 305 -23.82 -13.83 5.64
C ILE A 305 -24.56 -12.60 5.07
N ALA A 306 -23.83 -11.70 4.42
CA ALA A 306 -24.37 -10.47 3.85
C ALA A 306 -25.29 -10.72 2.65
N ASP A 307 -24.85 -11.53 1.70
CA ASP A 307 -25.63 -11.79 0.49
C ASP A 307 -26.76 -12.78 0.78
N GLY A 308 -26.52 -13.85 1.55
CA GLY A 308 -27.48 -14.94 1.71
C GLY A 308 -28.56 -14.79 2.77
N TYR A 309 -28.30 -14.04 3.86
CA TYR A 309 -29.16 -14.12 5.06
C TYR A 309 -29.68 -12.77 5.55
N ILE A 310 -28.80 -11.85 5.95
CA ILE A 310 -29.19 -10.67 6.75
C ILE A 310 -29.06 -9.34 6.02
N GLY A 311 -28.42 -9.32 4.84
CA GLY A 311 -28.16 -8.11 4.06
C GLY A 311 -26.91 -7.35 4.52
N LYS A 312 -26.23 -6.69 3.56
CA LYS A 312 -24.96 -5.97 3.78
C LYS A 312 -24.97 -5.00 4.96
N PHE A 313 -26.01 -4.16 5.08
CA PHE A 313 -26.11 -3.18 6.16
C PHE A 313 -26.08 -3.83 7.56
N LYS A 314 -26.86 -4.91 7.77
CA LYS A 314 -26.91 -5.60 9.06
C LYS A 314 -25.60 -6.32 9.34
N THR A 315 -24.99 -6.94 8.34
CA THR A 315 -23.66 -7.56 8.47
C THR A 315 -22.62 -6.55 8.92
N ILE A 316 -22.52 -5.39 8.24
CA ILE A 316 -21.57 -4.34 8.62
C ILE A 316 -21.80 -3.91 10.06
N PHE A 317 -23.04 -3.66 10.47
CA PHE A 317 -23.34 -3.21 11.83
C PHE A 317 -22.98 -4.24 12.92
N PHE A 318 -23.49 -5.48 12.83
CA PHE A 318 -23.25 -6.49 13.87
C PHE A 318 -21.79 -6.92 13.92
N VAL A 319 -21.13 -7.07 12.77
CA VAL A 319 -19.71 -7.44 12.72
C VAL A 319 -18.83 -6.29 13.23
N SER A 320 -19.20 -5.02 13.01
CA SER A 320 -18.47 -3.87 13.58
C SER A 320 -18.53 -3.81 15.11
N ILE A 321 -19.64 -4.24 15.72
CA ILE A 321 -19.73 -4.37 17.18
C ILE A 321 -18.79 -5.45 17.70
N ILE A 322 -18.76 -6.61 17.03
CA ILE A 322 -17.83 -7.71 17.36
C ILE A 322 -16.38 -7.22 17.23
N TYR A 323 -16.08 -6.47 16.16
CA TYR A 323 -14.77 -5.88 15.96
C TYR A 323 -14.39 -4.92 17.10
N ALA A 324 -15.26 -3.98 17.45
CA ALA A 324 -15.02 -3.06 18.56
C ALA A 324 -14.79 -3.81 19.89
N ALA A 325 -15.57 -4.87 20.15
CA ALA A 325 -15.38 -5.72 21.34
C ALA A 325 -14.00 -6.40 21.36
N GLY A 326 -13.52 -6.89 20.22
CA GLY A 326 -12.18 -7.47 20.09
C GLY A 326 -11.06 -6.45 20.37
N GLN A 327 -11.19 -5.23 19.84
CA GLN A 327 -10.22 -4.14 20.10
C GLN A 327 -10.22 -3.70 21.56
N ILE A 328 -11.40 -3.61 22.20
CA ILE A 328 -11.51 -3.32 23.64
C ILE A 328 -10.84 -4.44 24.47
N LEU A 329 -11.07 -5.69 24.09
CA LEU A 329 -10.47 -6.84 24.79
C LEU A 329 -8.94 -6.81 24.69
N LEU A 330 -8.39 -6.51 23.51
CA LEU A 330 -6.95 -6.39 23.30
C LEU A 330 -6.36 -5.20 24.09
N ALA A 331 -7.01 -4.03 24.05
CA ALA A 331 -6.60 -2.86 24.82
C ALA A 331 -6.61 -3.14 26.34
N PHE A 332 -7.65 -3.82 26.83
CA PHE A 332 -7.74 -4.21 28.24
C PHE A 332 -6.69 -5.27 28.61
N SER A 333 -6.41 -6.22 27.72
CA SER A 333 -5.37 -7.23 27.93
C SER A 333 -4.03 -6.56 28.14
N SER A 334 -3.64 -5.62 27.27
CA SER A 334 -2.36 -4.91 27.35
C SER A 334 -2.11 -4.07 28.61
N ILE A 335 -3.12 -3.86 29.46
CA ILE A 335 -2.97 -3.20 30.78
C ILE A 335 -2.46 -4.19 31.83
N LYS A 336 -2.76 -5.49 31.68
CA LYS A 336 -2.37 -6.51 32.65
C LYS A 336 -0.88 -6.81 32.55
N ASN A 337 -0.31 -7.22 33.67
CA ASN A 337 1.10 -7.62 33.71
C ASN A 337 1.32 -8.90 32.88
N SER A 338 2.43 -8.94 32.13
CA SER A 338 2.84 -10.04 31.25
C SER A 338 2.92 -11.39 31.98
N GLU A 339 3.23 -11.37 33.27
CA GLU A 339 3.34 -12.57 34.12
C GLU A 339 2.00 -13.26 34.44
N SER A 340 0.87 -12.61 34.14
CA SER A 340 -0.44 -13.23 34.37
C SER A 340 -0.64 -14.39 33.39
N PRO A 341 -0.93 -15.62 33.86
CA PRO A 341 -1.13 -16.77 32.97
C PRO A 341 -2.34 -16.60 32.04
N ILE A 342 -3.25 -15.67 32.35
CA ILE A 342 -4.45 -15.39 31.57
C ILE A 342 -4.17 -14.35 30.46
N HIS A 343 -3.13 -13.52 30.62
CA HIS A 343 -2.82 -12.41 29.71
C HIS A 343 -2.66 -12.87 28.24
N PRO A 344 -1.78 -13.83 27.91
CA PRO A 344 -1.59 -14.27 26.53
C PRO A 344 -2.87 -14.80 25.87
N TYR A 345 -3.72 -15.51 26.62
CA TYR A 345 -4.98 -16.05 26.08
C TYR A 345 -6.01 -14.95 25.79
N LEU A 346 -6.04 -13.88 26.58
CA LEU A 346 -6.91 -12.73 26.34
C LEU A 346 -6.47 -11.95 25.10
N ASP A 347 -5.15 -11.76 24.91
CA ASP A 347 -4.60 -11.15 23.70
C ASP A 347 -4.98 -11.94 22.45
N LEU A 348 -4.75 -13.26 22.47
CA LEU A 348 -5.07 -14.15 21.36
C LEU A 348 -6.58 -14.19 21.06
N ALA A 349 -7.42 -14.22 22.11
CA ALA A 349 -8.87 -14.12 21.94
C ALA A 349 -9.28 -12.79 21.30
N GLY A 350 -8.67 -11.67 21.73
CA GLY A 350 -8.86 -10.35 21.14
C GLY A 350 -8.51 -10.33 19.65
N LEU A 351 -7.33 -10.84 19.28
CA LEU A 351 -6.87 -10.91 17.89
C LEU A 351 -7.79 -11.76 17.01
N VAL A 352 -8.26 -12.92 17.50
CA VAL A 352 -9.22 -13.76 16.76
C VAL A 352 -10.54 -13.00 16.53
N ILE A 353 -11.09 -12.37 17.57
CA ILE A 353 -12.34 -11.59 17.45
C ILE A 353 -12.16 -10.44 16.45
N ILE A 354 -11.03 -9.73 16.51
CA ILE A 354 -10.68 -8.67 15.56
C ILE A 354 -10.62 -9.21 14.13
N ALA A 355 -9.98 -10.37 13.91
CA ALA A 355 -9.84 -10.96 12.59
C ALA A 355 -11.19 -11.26 11.93
N PHE A 356 -12.14 -11.84 12.69
CA PHE A 356 -13.52 -12.04 12.23
C PHE A 356 -14.25 -10.72 12.00
N GLY A 357 -13.98 -9.71 12.83
CA GLY A 357 -14.51 -8.35 12.71
C GLY A 357 -14.12 -7.69 11.39
N THR A 358 -12.82 -7.42 11.19
CA THR A 358 -12.33 -6.76 9.98
C THR A 358 -12.65 -7.57 8.73
N GLY A 359 -12.40 -8.88 8.73
CA GLY A 359 -12.63 -9.70 7.55
C GLY A 359 -14.10 -9.78 7.14
N GLY A 360 -15.03 -9.90 8.10
CA GLY A 360 -16.46 -9.94 7.79
C GLY A 360 -17.01 -8.64 7.18
N ILE A 361 -16.40 -7.49 7.48
CA ILE A 361 -16.82 -6.16 7.00
C ILE A 361 -16.23 -5.85 5.61
N LYS A 362 -14.98 -6.26 5.35
CA LYS A 362 -14.22 -5.96 4.11
C LYS A 362 -15.02 -6.12 2.80
N PRO A 363 -15.70 -7.25 2.50
CA PRO A 363 -16.40 -7.42 1.22
C PRO A 363 -17.72 -6.60 1.14
N CYS A 364 -18.23 -6.13 2.28
CA CYS A 364 -19.55 -5.53 2.37
C CYS A 364 -19.53 -4.01 2.20
N VAL A 365 -18.54 -3.30 2.75
CA VAL A 365 -18.56 -1.82 2.82
C VAL A 365 -18.42 -1.16 1.46
N ALA A 366 -17.43 -1.57 0.66
CA ALA A 366 -17.21 -1.01 -0.67
C ALA A 366 -18.43 -1.23 -1.58
N SER A 367 -19.01 -2.44 -1.53
CA SER A 367 -20.18 -2.79 -2.32
C SER A 367 -21.45 -2.08 -1.83
N PHE A 368 -21.62 -1.89 -0.52
CA PHE A 368 -22.73 -1.12 0.05
C PHE A 368 -22.64 0.39 -0.25
N GLY A 369 -21.42 0.94 -0.31
CA GLY A 369 -21.17 2.30 -0.77
C GLY A 369 -21.53 2.51 -2.23
N GLY A 370 -21.18 1.55 -3.09
CA GLY A 370 -21.59 1.55 -4.50
C GLY A 370 -23.11 1.48 -4.69
N ASP A 371 -23.82 0.72 -3.84
CA ASP A 371 -25.28 0.58 -3.89
C ASP A 371 -26.05 1.90 -3.59
N GLN A 372 -25.37 2.97 -3.16
CA GLN A 372 -26.01 4.27 -2.90
C GLN A 372 -26.28 5.08 -4.17
N PHE A 373 -25.58 4.77 -5.27
CA PHE A 373 -25.71 5.45 -6.56
C PHE A 373 -26.79 4.78 -7.42
N ASP A 374 -27.51 5.58 -8.22
CA ASP A 374 -28.54 5.07 -9.12
C ASP A 374 -27.96 4.61 -10.46
N LYS A 375 -28.69 3.73 -11.16
CA LYS A 375 -28.31 3.27 -12.51
C LYS A 375 -28.22 4.48 -13.45
N GLY A 376 -27.08 4.62 -14.15
CA GLY A 376 -26.77 5.78 -15.00
C GLY A 376 -25.79 6.80 -14.39
N GLN A 377 -25.39 6.65 -13.12
CA GLN A 377 -24.44 7.53 -12.43
C GLN A 377 -22.99 6.99 -12.42
N GLU A 378 -22.53 6.38 -13.51
CA GLU A 378 -21.26 5.64 -13.55
C GLU A 378 -20.03 6.50 -13.26
N ARG A 379 -20.01 7.74 -13.74
CA ARG A 379 -18.92 8.69 -13.48
C ARG A 379 -18.79 9.05 -11.99
N MET A 380 -19.92 9.27 -11.32
CA MET A 380 -19.93 9.56 -9.87
C MET A 380 -19.52 8.32 -9.06
N LEU A 381 -19.97 7.13 -9.47
CA LEU A 381 -19.57 5.87 -8.85
C LEU A 381 -18.06 5.61 -8.96
N SER A 382 -17.45 5.87 -10.12
CA SER A 382 -15.99 5.79 -10.32
C SER A 382 -15.23 6.77 -9.42
N LEU A 383 -15.72 8.02 -9.31
CA LEU A 383 -15.16 9.01 -8.39
C LEU A 383 -15.28 8.57 -6.92
N PHE A 384 -16.40 7.92 -6.54
CA PHE A 384 -16.60 7.39 -5.19
C PHE A 384 -15.54 6.34 -4.86
N PHE A 385 -15.29 5.38 -5.75
CA PHE A 385 -14.25 4.38 -5.53
C PHE A 385 -12.84 4.99 -5.46
N SER A 386 -12.59 6.10 -6.17
CA SER A 386 -11.33 6.84 -6.06
C SER A 386 -11.17 7.50 -4.69
N VAL A 387 -12.22 8.15 -4.19
CA VAL A 387 -12.25 8.75 -2.83
C VAL A 387 -12.13 7.67 -1.75
N PHE A 388 -12.80 6.53 -1.95
CA PHE A 388 -12.73 5.37 -1.07
C PHE A 388 -11.30 4.83 -1.00
N TYR A 389 -10.65 4.63 -2.15
CA TYR A 389 -9.25 4.21 -2.23
C TYR A 389 -8.29 5.20 -1.57
N PHE A 390 -8.51 6.50 -1.77
CA PHE A 390 -7.73 7.54 -1.09
C PHE A 390 -7.90 7.46 0.43
N SER A 391 -9.13 7.25 0.92
CA SER A 391 -9.40 7.14 2.37
C SER A 391 -8.71 5.94 3.02
N ILE A 392 -8.61 4.81 2.32
CA ILE A 392 -7.87 3.61 2.78
C ILE A 392 -6.40 3.93 3.00
N ASN A 393 -5.75 4.50 1.98
CA ASN A 393 -4.33 4.82 2.03
C ASN A 393 -4.03 5.94 3.03
N ALA A 394 -4.90 6.96 3.12
CA ALA A 394 -4.77 8.01 4.11
C ALA A 394 -4.91 7.46 5.55
N GLY A 395 -5.89 6.60 5.81
CA GLY A 395 -6.07 5.95 7.11
C GLY A 395 -4.87 5.08 7.51
N SER A 396 -4.35 4.28 6.58
CA SER A 396 -3.15 3.46 6.77
C SER A 396 -1.90 4.31 7.03
N MET A 397 -1.64 5.32 6.20
CA MET A 397 -0.49 6.21 6.33
C MET A 397 -0.47 6.94 7.68
N ILE A 398 -1.60 7.52 8.09
CA ILE A 398 -1.68 8.26 9.35
C ILE A 398 -1.53 7.31 10.55
N SER A 399 -2.21 6.16 10.53
CA SER A 399 -2.17 5.22 11.65
C SER A 399 -0.81 4.55 11.83
N THR A 400 -0.17 4.10 10.74
CA THR A 400 1.18 3.52 10.78
C THR A 400 2.25 4.51 11.27
N PHE A 401 2.01 5.82 11.12
CA PHE A 401 2.91 6.85 11.64
C PHE A 401 2.62 7.20 13.11
N ILE A 402 1.34 7.34 13.48
CA ILE A 402 0.91 7.79 14.82
C ILE A 402 0.98 6.67 15.86
N SER A 403 0.56 5.44 15.54
CA SER A 403 0.52 4.35 16.52
C SER A 403 1.88 4.03 17.15
N PRO A 404 3.01 3.99 16.40
CA PRO A 404 4.34 3.88 17.00
C PRO A 404 4.68 5.03 17.96
N LEU A 405 4.27 6.26 17.66
CA LEU A 405 4.48 7.39 18.55
C LEU A 405 3.70 7.22 19.86
N LEU A 406 2.47 6.71 19.78
CA LEU A 406 1.65 6.43 20.95
C LEU A 406 2.26 5.33 21.84
N ARG A 407 2.76 4.23 21.24
CA ARG A 407 3.40 3.16 22.03
C ARG A 407 4.71 3.60 22.67
N SER A 408 5.46 4.51 22.05
CA SER A 408 6.79 4.93 22.54
C SER A 408 6.74 5.80 23.80
N LYS A 409 5.55 6.29 24.16
CA LYS A 409 5.33 7.06 25.38
C LYS A 409 5.20 6.12 26.57
N SER A 410 5.66 6.56 27.73
CA SER A 410 5.42 5.86 29.00
C SER A 410 3.97 6.05 29.46
N CYS A 411 3.32 4.99 29.93
CA CYS A 411 2.00 5.08 30.57
C CYS A 411 1.76 3.95 31.56
N LEU A 412 0.88 4.18 32.55
CA LEU A 412 0.48 3.17 33.55
C LEU A 412 1.67 2.49 34.28
N GLY A 413 2.78 3.21 34.43
CA GLY A 413 4.00 2.70 35.07
C GLY A 413 4.90 1.84 34.18
N GLN A 414 4.59 1.70 32.89
CA GLN A 414 5.40 1.02 31.87
C GLN A 414 6.11 2.04 30.95
N ASP A 415 7.29 1.69 30.44
CA ASP A 415 8.09 2.53 29.54
C ASP A 415 7.50 2.62 28.11
N SER A 416 6.78 1.58 27.69
CA SER A 416 6.03 1.49 26.42
C SER A 416 4.51 1.40 26.67
N CYS A 417 3.72 2.23 25.99
CA CYS A 417 2.27 2.33 26.17
C CYS A 417 1.45 1.64 25.07
N TYR A 418 1.45 0.31 25.08
CA TYR A 418 0.55 -0.48 24.22
C TYR A 418 -0.96 -0.25 24.49
N PRO A 419 -1.43 -0.03 25.74
CA PRO A 419 -2.83 0.28 26.00
C PRO A 419 -3.36 1.50 25.23
N MET A 420 -2.54 2.53 25.06
CA MET A 420 -2.92 3.71 24.26
C MET A 420 -2.91 3.39 22.76
N ALA A 421 -1.89 2.66 22.30
CA ALA A 421 -1.76 2.25 20.91
C ALA A 421 -2.91 1.34 20.44
N PHE A 422 -3.49 0.50 21.30
CA PHE A 422 -4.66 -0.32 21.00
C PHE A 422 -6.00 0.35 21.38
N GLY A 423 -6.03 1.16 22.44
CA GLY A 423 -7.23 1.83 22.92
C GLY A 423 -7.76 2.91 21.98
N ILE A 424 -6.88 3.70 21.36
CA ILE A 424 -7.30 4.72 20.37
C ILE A 424 -7.98 4.09 19.15
N PRO A 425 -7.40 3.05 18.50
CA PRO A 425 -8.10 2.24 17.51
C PRO A 425 -9.46 1.71 17.95
N ALA A 426 -9.59 1.25 19.21
CA ALA A 426 -10.86 0.77 19.75
C ALA A 426 -11.93 1.88 19.79
N VAL A 427 -11.57 3.06 20.31
CA VAL A 427 -12.47 4.22 20.36
C VAL A 427 -12.85 4.67 18.96
N LEU A 428 -11.89 4.75 18.03
CA LEU A 428 -12.17 5.12 16.64
C LEU A 428 -13.09 4.12 15.95
N MET A 429 -12.99 2.82 16.24
CA MET A 429 -13.90 1.81 15.70
C MET A 429 -15.34 1.95 16.24
N ILE A 430 -15.48 2.31 17.53
CA ILE A 430 -16.80 2.63 18.11
C ILE A 430 -17.39 3.86 17.41
N VAL A 431 -16.60 4.92 17.25
CA VAL A 431 -17.02 6.14 16.55
C VAL A 431 -17.41 5.83 15.10
N ALA A 432 -16.63 5.02 14.39
CA ALA A 432 -16.93 4.58 13.03
C ALA A 432 -18.31 3.91 12.96
N THR A 433 -18.57 2.98 13.87
CA THR A 433 -19.84 2.26 13.97
C THR A 433 -21.02 3.20 14.25
N VAL A 434 -20.84 4.17 15.15
CA VAL A 434 -21.86 5.19 15.45
C VAL A 434 -22.14 6.08 14.24
N VAL A 435 -21.09 6.59 13.57
CA VAL A 435 -21.22 7.42 12.36
C VAL A 435 -21.94 6.65 11.25
N PHE A 436 -21.58 5.38 11.05
CA PHE A 436 -22.26 4.51 10.10
C PHE A 436 -23.75 4.37 10.44
N MET A 437 -24.09 4.18 11.71
CA MET A 437 -25.47 4.05 12.18
C MET A 437 -26.29 5.33 12.08
N LEU A 438 -25.69 6.51 12.28
CA LEU A 438 -26.38 7.79 12.08
C LEU A 438 -26.86 7.97 10.63
N GLY A 439 -26.11 7.43 9.66
CA GLY A 439 -26.52 7.39 8.25
C GLY A 439 -27.65 6.40 7.92
N SER A 440 -28.05 5.53 8.86
CA SER A 440 -28.94 4.40 8.61
C SER A 440 -30.34 4.78 8.11
N PHE A 441 -30.83 5.97 8.46
CA PHE A 441 -32.14 6.47 8.01
C PHE A 441 -32.16 6.88 6.55
N ALA A 442 -30.99 7.17 5.96
CA ALA A 442 -30.86 7.68 4.61
C ALA A 442 -30.27 6.67 3.62
N TYR A 443 -29.70 5.55 4.09
CA TYR A 443 -29.13 4.54 3.20
C TYR A 443 -30.17 3.81 2.36
N LYS A 444 -29.81 3.57 1.09
CA LYS A 444 -30.46 2.55 0.25
C LYS A 444 -30.01 1.17 0.72
N LYS A 445 -30.97 0.33 1.12
CA LYS A 445 -30.74 -1.03 1.65
C LYS A 445 -31.34 -2.07 0.70
N PRO A 446 -30.62 -2.46 -0.37
CA PRO A 446 -31.13 -3.46 -1.30
C PRO A 446 -31.35 -4.80 -0.58
N PRO A 447 -32.34 -5.60 -1.02
CA PRO A 447 -32.59 -6.91 -0.45
C PRO A 447 -31.40 -7.86 -0.69
N PRO A 448 -31.22 -8.88 0.18
CA PRO A 448 -30.19 -9.90 -0.01
C PRO A 448 -30.32 -10.60 -1.37
N LYS A 449 -29.19 -10.85 -2.03
CA LYS A 449 -29.10 -11.54 -3.33
C LYS A 449 -28.88 -13.04 -3.13
N GLU A 450 -29.04 -13.85 -4.17
CA GLU A 450 -28.71 -15.28 -4.05
C GLU A 450 -27.20 -15.49 -3.81
N ASN A 451 -26.88 -16.52 -3.02
CA ASN A 451 -25.50 -16.88 -2.71
C ASN A 451 -24.79 -17.48 -3.94
N VAL A 452 -24.06 -16.65 -4.67
CA VAL A 452 -23.28 -17.05 -5.85
C VAL A 452 -22.30 -18.19 -5.51
N PHE A 453 -21.68 -18.16 -4.32
CA PHE A 453 -20.83 -19.25 -3.82
C PHE A 453 -21.55 -20.60 -3.77
N ALA A 454 -22.77 -20.62 -3.24
CA ALA A 454 -23.57 -21.84 -3.12
C ALA A 454 -24.03 -22.34 -4.50
N GLU A 455 -24.35 -21.41 -5.41
CA GLU A 455 -24.75 -21.72 -6.78
C GLU A 455 -23.60 -22.36 -7.57
N VAL A 456 -22.39 -21.78 -7.51
CA VAL A 456 -21.19 -22.36 -8.15
C VAL A 456 -20.85 -23.72 -7.55
N PHE A 457 -20.86 -23.86 -6.23
CA PHE A 457 -20.59 -25.14 -5.58
C PHE A 457 -21.61 -26.22 -5.96
N HIS A 458 -22.90 -25.87 -6.00
CA HIS A 458 -23.95 -26.79 -6.42
C HIS A 458 -23.79 -27.22 -7.89
N LEU A 459 -23.47 -26.27 -8.77
CA LEU A 459 -23.19 -26.53 -10.18
C LEU A 459 -22.03 -27.51 -10.32
N MET A 460 -20.89 -27.25 -9.68
CA MET A 460 -19.71 -28.11 -9.75
C MET A 460 -20.01 -29.52 -9.23
N LYS A 461 -20.66 -29.64 -8.07
CA LYS A 461 -21.04 -30.93 -7.47
C LYS A 461 -21.95 -31.74 -8.41
N LYS A 462 -22.94 -31.08 -9.01
CA LYS A 462 -23.91 -31.73 -9.91
C LYS A 462 -23.28 -32.09 -11.25
N ALA A 463 -22.39 -31.26 -11.79
CA ALA A 463 -21.60 -31.57 -12.98
C ALA A 463 -20.73 -32.82 -12.77
N VAL A 464 -20.01 -32.91 -11.64
CA VAL A 464 -19.19 -34.08 -11.28
C VAL A 464 -20.05 -35.32 -11.10
N SER A 465 -21.19 -35.21 -10.39
CA SER A 465 -22.11 -36.33 -10.19
C SER A 465 -22.73 -36.85 -11.49
N ASN A 466 -22.92 -35.97 -12.49
CA ASN A 466 -23.51 -36.31 -13.78
C ASN A 466 -22.49 -36.78 -14.82
N LYS A 467 -21.18 -36.62 -14.55
CA LYS A 467 -20.08 -37.03 -15.44
C LYS A 467 -20.17 -38.51 -15.84
N GLY A 468 -20.74 -39.36 -14.99
CA GLY A 468 -20.93 -40.79 -15.23
C GLY A 468 -22.30 -41.20 -15.79
N LYS A 469 -23.24 -40.27 -16.03
CA LYS A 469 -24.66 -40.60 -16.32
C LYS A 469 -25.21 -39.99 -17.63
N GLY A 470 -24.39 -39.71 -18.64
CA GLY A 470 -24.89 -39.09 -19.88
C GLY A 470 -23.94 -39.11 -21.08
N GLN A 471 -24.36 -38.44 -22.16
CA GLN A 471 -23.58 -38.24 -23.39
C GLN A 471 -22.22 -37.58 -23.11
N LYS A 472 -21.19 -37.98 -23.88
CA LYS A 472 -19.87 -37.34 -23.83
C LYS A 472 -19.98 -35.88 -24.26
N ARG A 473 -19.53 -34.97 -23.39
CA ARG A 473 -19.42 -33.52 -23.63
C ARG A 473 -17.95 -33.11 -23.71
N ASN A 474 -17.65 -31.99 -24.36
CA ASN A 474 -16.28 -31.51 -24.55
C ASN A 474 -15.67 -30.99 -23.24
N HIS A 475 -16.47 -30.34 -22.40
CA HIS A 475 -16.06 -29.89 -21.07
C HIS A 475 -16.84 -30.57 -19.94
N TRP A 476 -16.19 -30.83 -18.80
CA TRP A 476 -16.83 -31.55 -17.69
C TRP A 476 -17.91 -30.73 -16.97
N LEU A 477 -17.90 -29.40 -17.05
CA LEU A 477 -18.97 -28.55 -16.48
C LEU A 477 -20.30 -28.68 -17.24
N GLU A 478 -20.26 -29.01 -18.54
CA GLU A 478 -21.47 -29.10 -19.38
C GLU A 478 -22.41 -30.23 -18.93
N TYR A 479 -21.89 -31.22 -18.18
CA TYR A 479 -22.72 -32.28 -17.58
C TYR A 479 -23.75 -31.75 -16.58
N TYR A 480 -23.61 -30.50 -16.10
CA TYR A 480 -24.66 -29.80 -15.35
C TYR A 480 -25.97 -29.66 -16.15
N LEU A 481 -25.85 -29.40 -17.46
CA LEU A 481 -26.97 -29.16 -18.36
C LEU A 481 -27.75 -30.45 -18.72
N ASN A 482 -27.19 -31.64 -18.44
CA ASN A 482 -27.84 -32.91 -18.76
C ASN A 482 -29.19 -33.12 -18.06
N THR A 483 -29.44 -32.39 -16.96
CA THR A 483 -30.70 -32.46 -16.20
C THR A 483 -31.57 -31.22 -16.36
N HIS A 484 -31.21 -30.31 -17.28
CA HIS A 484 -31.85 -29.01 -17.44
C HIS A 484 -32.63 -28.90 -18.74
N THR A 485 -33.86 -28.43 -18.65
CA THR A 485 -34.71 -28.07 -19.80
C THR A 485 -35.00 -26.57 -19.76
N CYS A 486 -34.42 -25.80 -20.69
CA CYS A 486 -34.55 -24.33 -20.69
C CYS A 486 -35.99 -23.83 -20.92
N GLU A 487 -36.90 -24.70 -21.40
CA GLU A 487 -38.32 -24.36 -21.64
C GLU A 487 -39.17 -24.33 -20.36
N SER A 488 -38.78 -25.08 -19.33
CA SER A 488 -39.52 -25.18 -18.07
C SER A 488 -38.95 -24.34 -16.94
N ASP A 489 -37.75 -23.78 -17.13
CA ASP A 489 -37.04 -23.05 -16.08
C ASP A 489 -37.46 -21.57 -16.04
N PRO A 490 -38.01 -21.10 -14.91
CA PRO A 490 -38.50 -19.73 -14.78
C PRO A 490 -37.40 -18.68 -15.02
N LYS A 491 -36.15 -18.93 -14.63
CA LYS A 491 -35.04 -17.97 -14.84
C LYS A 491 -34.63 -17.87 -16.31
N CYS A 492 -34.67 -18.99 -17.04
CA CYS A 492 -34.44 -18.99 -18.49
C CYS A 492 -35.56 -18.26 -19.24
N LEU A 493 -36.82 -18.42 -18.80
CA LEU A 493 -37.96 -17.72 -19.39
C LEU A 493 -37.91 -16.21 -19.13
N GLU A 494 -37.49 -15.78 -17.94
CA GLU A 494 -37.32 -14.36 -17.58
C GLU A 494 -36.22 -13.70 -18.43
N LEU A 495 -35.05 -14.33 -18.54
CA LEU A 495 -33.95 -13.84 -19.37
C LEU A 495 -34.33 -13.73 -20.85
N ARG A 496 -35.09 -14.71 -21.37
CA ARG A 496 -35.63 -14.68 -22.75
C ARG A 496 -36.62 -13.54 -22.97
N ARG A 497 -37.41 -13.17 -21.94
CA ARG A 497 -38.34 -12.03 -21.99
C ARG A 497 -37.58 -10.71 -21.95
N GLU A 498 -36.56 -10.59 -21.11
CA GLU A 498 -35.76 -9.39 -20.93
C GLU A 498 -34.93 -9.06 -22.18
N LYS A 499 -34.14 -10.02 -22.69
CA LYS A 499 -33.28 -9.84 -23.88
C LYS A 499 -33.99 -10.12 -25.23
N ARG A 500 -35.30 -10.41 -25.24
CA ARG A 500 -36.11 -10.77 -26.44
C ARG A 500 -35.52 -11.86 -27.36
N ASN A 501 -34.61 -12.69 -26.87
CA ASN A 501 -33.98 -13.77 -27.64
C ASN A 501 -34.35 -15.15 -27.09
N LYS A 502 -35.01 -15.96 -27.92
CA LYS A 502 -35.54 -17.29 -27.55
C LYS A 502 -34.45 -18.36 -27.34
N LYS A 503 -33.21 -18.14 -27.82
CA LYS A 503 -32.12 -19.11 -27.75
C LYS A 503 -31.34 -19.06 -26.43
N LEU A 504 -31.47 -17.98 -25.65
CA LEU A 504 -30.71 -17.80 -24.43
C LEU A 504 -31.13 -18.79 -23.33
N CYS A 505 -30.16 -19.24 -22.56
CA CYS A 505 -30.36 -20.13 -21.42
C CYS A 505 -29.47 -19.68 -20.27
N GLN A 506 -30.09 -19.21 -19.18
CA GLN A 506 -29.39 -18.63 -18.02
C GLN A 506 -28.43 -19.63 -17.36
N LYS A 507 -28.79 -20.92 -17.32
CA LYS A 507 -27.90 -21.98 -16.79
C LYS A 507 -26.74 -22.34 -17.70
N ALA A 508 -26.84 -22.12 -19.01
CA ALA A 508 -25.72 -22.29 -19.92
C ALA A 508 -24.71 -21.14 -19.74
N GLN A 509 -25.21 -19.91 -19.65
CA GLN A 509 -24.39 -18.73 -19.33
C GLN A 509 -23.66 -18.90 -17.99
N LEU A 510 -24.33 -19.42 -16.96
CA LEU A 510 -23.70 -19.74 -15.68
C LEU A 510 -22.57 -20.79 -15.82
N VAL A 511 -22.73 -21.81 -16.65
CA VAL A 511 -21.68 -22.81 -16.90
C VAL A 511 -20.45 -22.16 -17.54
N ASP A 512 -20.66 -21.25 -18.49
CA ASP A 512 -19.59 -20.52 -19.15
C ASP A 512 -18.91 -19.52 -18.19
N ASP A 513 -19.69 -18.81 -17.37
CA ASP A 513 -19.17 -17.93 -16.31
C ASP A 513 -18.27 -18.69 -15.32
N VAL A 514 -18.71 -19.89 -14.85
CA VAL A 514 -17.88 -20.73 -13.96
C VAL A 514 -16.64 -21.26 -14.70
N ARG A 515 -16.73 -21.56 -16.00
CA ARG A 515 -15.56 -21.99 -16.78
C ARG A 515 -14.51 -20.88 -16.84
N GLN A 516 -14.91 -19.63 -17.04
CA GLN A 516 -13.99 -18.49 -17.04
C GLN A 516 -13.41 -18.23 -15.66
N LEU A 517 -14.24 -18.31 -14.60
CA LEU A 517 -13.78 -18.26 -13.21
C LEU A 517 -12.65 -19.28 -12.97
N LEU A 518 -12.80 -20.53 -13.40
CA LEU A 518 -11.77 -21.55 -13.21
C LEU A 518 -10.45 -21.21 -13.93
N ARG A 519 -10.51 -20.61 -15.14
CA ARG A 519 -9.30 -20.17 -15.85
C ARG A 519 -8.59 -19.02 -15.11
N VAL A 520 -9.36 -18.07 -14.57
CA VAL A 520 -8.82 -16.98 -13.73
C VAL A 520 -8.19 -17.54 -12.45
N LEU A 521 -8.80 -18.54 -11.82
CA LEU A 521 -8.24 -19.18 -10.62
C LEU A 521 -6.92 -19.90 -10.88
N VAL A 522 -6.70 -20.45 -12.08
CA VAL A 522 -5.38 -21.00 -12.44
C VAL A 522 -4.31 -19.91 -12.47
N MET A 523 -4.66 -18.70 -12.96
CA MET A 523 -3.75 -17.54 -12.89
C MET A 523 -3.51 -17.06 -11.45
N PHE A 524 -4.36 -17.41 -10.49
CA PHE A 524 -4.16 -17.05 -9.09
C PHE A 524 -3.18 -17.98 -8.37
N LEU A 525 -2.85 -19.17 -8.90
CA LEU A 525 -1.97 -20.13 -8.21
C LEU A 525 -0.58 -19.55 -7.86
N PRO A 526 0.05 -18.68 -8.68
CA PRO A 526 1.32 -18.03 -8.34
C PRO A 526 1.21 -16.83 -7.38
N VAL A 527 0.02 -16.24 -7.24
CA VAL A 527 -0.22 -15.01 -6.47
C VAL A 527 0.12 -15.15 -4.97
N PRO A 528 -0.16 -16.28 -4.28
CA PRO A 528 0.22 -16.46 -2.88
C PRO A 528 1.70 -16.22 -2.57
N VAL A 529 2.61 -16.56 -3.49
CA VAL A 529 4.05 -16.34 -3.26
C VAL A 529 4.38 -14.85 -3.25
N PHE A 530 3.72 -14.05 -4.10
CA PHE A 530 3.87 -12.59 -4.05
C PHE A 530 3.45 -12.03 -2.68
N TRP A 531 2.31 -12.48 -2.15
CA TRP A 531 1.84 -12.05 -0.82
C TRP A 531 2.77 -12.53 0.30
N ALA A 532 3.31 -13.76 0.20
CA ALA A 532 4.29 -14.28 1.15
C ALA A 532 5.58 -13.44 1.22
N LEU A 533 5.94 -12.74 0.13
CA LEU A 533 7.04 -11.77 0.12
C LEU A 533 6.56 -10.41 0.63
N TYR A 534 5.43 -9.91 0.11
CA TYR A 534 4.94 -8.57 0.42
C TYR A 534 4.65 -8.36 1.92
N ASP A 535 3.99 -9.31 2.57
CA ASP A 535 3.56 -9.17 3.97
C ASP A 535 4.73 -9.28 4.99
N GLN A 536 5.94 -9.64 4.55
CA GLN A 536 7.15 -9.61 5.41
C GLN A 536 7.56 -8.20 5.86
N GLN A 537 7.03 -7.16 5.22
CA GLN A 537 7.18 -5.77 5.67
C GLN A 537 6.69 -5.56 7.12
N GLY A 538 5.67 -6.31 7.53
CA GLY A 538 5.06 -6.21 8.85
C GLY A 538 5.79 -6.99 9.96
N SER A 539 6.62 -7.97 9.59
CA SER A 539 7.31 -8.86 10.53
C SER A 539 8.83 -8.85 10.34
N VAL A 540 9.35 -9.56 9.34
CA VAL A 540 10.79 -9.80 9.16
C VAL A 540 11.55 -8.50 8.90
N TRP A 541 11.01 -7.59 8.08
CA TRP A 541 11.67 -6.31 7.82
C TRP A 541 11.62 -5.38 9.03
N LEU A 542 10.62 -5.53 9.90
CA LEU A 542 10.60 -4.83 11.18
C LEU A 542 11.70 -5.37 12.11
N ILE A 543 11.87 -6.69 12.18
CA ILE A 543 12.95 -7.32 12.96
C ILE A 543 14.33 -6.86 12.44
N GLN A 544 14.51 -6.81 11.12
CA GLN A 544 15.70 -6.21 10.50
C GLN A 544 15.88 -4.74 10.91
N ALA A 545 14.81 -3.94 10.93
CA ALA A 545 14.87 -2.52 11.28
C ALA A 545 15.28 -2.27 12.74
N ILE A 546 14.88 -3.13 13.68
CA ILE A 546 15.28 -3.05 15.10
C ILE A 546 16.80 -3.25 15.26
N GLN A 547 17.42 -4.01 14.35
CA GLN A 547 18.87 -4.28 14.35
C GLN A 547 19.68 -3.16 13.67
N MET A 548 19.04 -2.05 13.25
CA MET A 548 19.65 -0.93 12.53
C MET A 548 19.72 0.34 13.39
N ASP A 549 20.54 1.30 12.98
CA ASP A 549 20.61 2.62 13.62
C ASP A 549 19.43 3.47 13.14
N CYS A 550 18.58 3.84 14.10
CA CYS A 550 17.32 4.54 13.87
C CYS A 550 17.49 6.07 13.81
N HIS A 551 18.71 6.58 13.96
CA HIS A 551 18.97 8.00 13.74
C HIS A 551 18.91 8.34 12.26
N LEU A 552 18.09 9.35 11.96
CA LEU A 552 18.05 9.96 10.65
C LEU A 552 19.23 10.93 10.52
N TRP A 553 19.05 12.12 11.06
CA TRP A 553 19.90 13.28 10.84
C TRP A 553 19.99 14.02 12.18
N GLY A 554 21.20 14.17 12.74
CA GLY A 554 21.36 14.76 14.09
C GLY A 554 20.68 13.92 15.18
N SER A 555 19.82 14.53 15.99
CA SER A 555 19.13 13.88 17.12
C SER A 555 17.72 13.34 16.79
N THR A 556 17.32 13.34 15.52
CA THR A 556 15.98 12.85 15.12
C THR A 556 15.99 11.32 14.99
N LEU A 557 15.24 10.66 15.87
CA LEU A 557 15.00 9.23 15.87
C LEU A 557 13.74 8.90 15.05
N LEU A 558 13.85 7.96 14.10
CA LEU A 558 12.70 7.34 13.43
C LEU A 558 12.47 5.96 14.04
N LEU A 559 11.25 5.66 14.50
CA LEU A 559 10.99 4.34 15.07
C LEU A 559 10.96 3.26 13.96
N PRO A 560 11.49 2.04 14.20
CA PRO A 560 11.52 0.96 13.21
C PRO A 560 10.16 0.65 12.57
N ASP A 561 9.10 0.65 13.36
CA ASP A 561 7.73 0.37 12.92
C ASP A 561 7.11 1.50 12.09
N GLN A 562 7.67 2.71 12.12
CA GLN A 562 7.28 3.80 11.21
C GLN A 562 7.78 3.60 9.78
N MET A 563 8.73 2.69 9.53
CA MET A 563 9.18 2.38 8.16
C MET A 563 8.05 1.87 7.28
N GLN A 564 7.02 1.23 7.86
CA GLN A 564 5.84 0.76 7.13
C GLN A 564 5.04 1.93 6.50
N THR A 565 5.08 3.13 7.09
CA THR A 565 4.42 4.32 6.55
C THR A 565 4.94 4.68 5.16
N LEU A 566 6.24 4.41 4.89
CA LEU A 566 6.85 4.72 3.61
C LEU A 566 6.14 4.02 2.45
N ASN A 567 5.69 2.77 2.63
CA ASN A 567 4.96 2.05 1.60
C ASN A 567 3.65 2.78 1.22
N ALA A 568 2.85 3.19 2.20
CA ALA A 568 1.59 3.90 1.95
C ALA A 568 1.81 5.26 1.25
N VAL A 569 2.85 6.01 1.65
CA VAL A 569 3.24 7.27 1.01
C VAL A 569 3.65 7.04 -0.45
N LEU A 570 4.47 6.02 -0.70
CA LEU A 570 4.96 5.69 -2.03
C LEU A 570 3.84 5.21 -2.94
N ILE A 571 2.87 4.43 -2.45
CA ILE A 571 1.69 4.03 -3.25
C ILE A 571 0.92 5.28 -3.73
N LEU A 572 0.62 6.20 -2.81
CA LEU A 572 -0.09 7.44 -3.14
C LEU A 572 0.65 8.31 -4.15
N ALA A 573 1.99 8.34 -4.07
CA ALA A 573 2.83 9.08 -5.00
C ALA A 573 2.98 8.36 -6.36
N PHE A 574 3.18 7.04 -6.35
CA PHE A 574 3.55 6.27 -7.53
C PHE A 574 2.34 5.92 -8.41
N ILE A 575 1.14 5.73 -7.87
CA ILE A 575 -0.04 5.47 -8.72
C ILE A 575 -0.23 6.52 -9.83
N PRO A 576 -0.30 7.84 -9.52
CA PRO A 576 -0.45 8.84 -10.57
C PRO A 576 0.77 8.89 -11.51
N ILE A 577 1.98 8.69 -10.98
CA ILE A 577 3.21 8.64 -11.79
C ILE A 577 3.16 7.46 -12.78
N PHE A 578 2.75 6.28 -12.34
CA PHE A 578 2.65 5.10 -13.18
C PHE A 578 1.58 5.26 -14.24
N GLN A 579 0.41 5.80 -13.89
CA GLN A 579 -0.69 6.01 -14.83
C GLN A 579 -0.41 7.09 -15.87
N VAL A 580 0.18 8.22 -15.47
CA VAL A 580 0.36 9.40 -16.34
C VAL A 580 1.69 9.37 -17.10
N ILE A 581 2.75 8.83 -16.49
CA ILE A 581 4.11 8.90 -17.02
C ILE A 581 4.61 7.52 -17.45
N VAL A 582 4.67 6.55 -16.53
CA VAL A 582 5.35 5.27 -16.79
C VAL A 582 4.61 4.42 -17.83
N TYR A 583 3.32 4.16 -17.64
CA TYR A 583 2.55 3.32 -18.55
C TYR A 583 2.50 3.89 -19.97
N PRO A 584 2.25 5.19 -20.20
CA PRO A 584 2.25 5.76 -21.56
C PRO A 584 3.62 5.77 -22.24
N ILE A 585 4.72 5.81 -21.48
CA ILE A 585 6.08 5.71 -22.04
C ILE A 585 6.37 4.27 -22.42
N VAL A 586 6.15 3.33 -21.50
CA VAL A 586 6.45 1.91 -21.74
C VAL A 586 5.52 1.33 -22.79
N SER A 587 4.26 1.78 -22.88
CA SER A 587 3.31 1.32 -23.90
C SER A 587 3.71 1.66 -25.33
N LYS A 588 4.65 2.61 -25.53
CA LYS A 588 5.20 2.92 -26.85
C LYS A 588 6.23 1.90 -27.32
N VAL A 589 6.92 1.25 -26.37
CA VAL A 589 7.95 0.26 -26.66
C VAL A 589 7.36 -1.15 -26.62
N ILE A 590 6.52 -1.44 -25.62
CA ILE A 590 5.97 -2.77 -25.37
C ILE A 590 4.47 -2.66 -25.10
N LYS A 591 3.65 -3.47 -25.79
CA LYS A 591 2.23 -3.61 -25.45
C LYS A 591 2.07 -4.10 -24.00
N LEU A 592 1.54 -3.23 -23.15
CA LEU A 592 1.33 -3.46 -21.72
C LEU A 592 0.01 -4.20 -21.48
N THR A 593 0.04 -5.53 -21.44
CA THR A 593 -1.10 -6.33 -20.97
C THR A 593 -1.08 -6.46 -19.44
N PRO A 594 -2.23 -6.68 -18.76
CA PRO A 594 -2.26 -6.88 -17.32
C PRO A 594 -1.34 -8.00 -16.82
N LEU A 595 -1.28 -9.13 -17.55
CA LEU A 595 -0.42 -10.27 -17.19
C LEU A 595 1.07 -9.92 -17.33
N ARG A 596 1.46 -9.16 -18.36
CA ARG A 596 2.86 -8.68 -18.51
C ARG A 596 3.26 -7.73 -17.38
N LYS A 597 2.34 -6.85 -16.94
CA LYS A 597 2.58 -5.99 -15.78
C LYS A 597 2.78 -6.83 -14.52
N MET A 598 1.93 -7.83 -14.28
CA MET A 598 2.08 -8.75 -13.15
C MET A 598 3.41 -9.51 -13.18
N ILE A 599 3.82 -10.03 -14.34
CA ILE A 599 5.14 -10.69 -14.49
C ILE A 599 6.27 -9.74 -14.13
N ALA A 600 6.25 -8.50 -14.66
CA ALA A 600 7.25 -7.49 -14.34
C ALA A 600 7.27 -7.14 -12.84
N GLY A 601 6.09 -6.97 -12.22
CA GLY A 601 5.96 -6.76 -10.78
C GLY A 601 6.57 -7.90 -9.97
N GLY A 602 6.37 -9.15 -10.41
CA GLY A 602 6.94 -10.31 -9.73
C GLY A 602 8.47 -10.40 -9.81
N VAL A 603 9.07 -10.06 -10.95
CA VAL A 603 10.53 -9.95 -11.10
C VAL A 603 11.09 -8.83 -10.20
N ILE A 604 10.40 -7.70 -10.15
CA ILE A 604 10.78 -6.55 -9.30
C ILE A 604 10.66 -6.93 -7.81
N ALA A 605 9.64 -7.70 -7.41
CA ALA A 605 9.50 -8.21 -6.05
C ALA A 605 10.70 -9.09 -5.64
N SER A 606 11.18 -9.95 -6.55
CA SER A 606 12.41 -10.72 -6.31
C SER A 606 13.62 -9.80 -6.10
N ALA A 607 13.77 -8.76 -6.93
CA ALA A 607 14.86 -7.79 -6.78
C ALA A 607 14.81 -7.06 -5.42
N ALA A 608 13.62 -6.73 -4.90
CA ALA A 608 13.48 -6.15 -3.56
C ALA A 608 14.05 -7.07 -2.46
N PHE A 609 13.83 -8.38 -2.58
CA PHE A 609 14.34 -9.37 -1.63
C PHE A 609 15.83 -9.66 -1.78
N VAL A 610 16.39 -9.54 -2.99
CA VAL A 610 17.86 -9.53 -3.17
C VAL A 610 18.46 -8.35 -2.44
N ILE A 611 17.89 -7.15 -2.58
CA ILE A 611 18.34 -5.95 -1.84
C ILE A 611 18.22 -6.19 -0.34
N SER A 612 17.10 -6.73 0.13
CA SER A 612 16.89 -7.04 1.54
C SER A 612 17.88 -8.04 2.11
N GLY A 613 18.23 -9.09 1.36
CA GLY A 613 19.29 -10.02 1.73
C GLY A 613 20.65 -9.32 1.83
N LEU A 614 21.00 -8.46 0.87
CA LEU A 614 22.26 -7.69 0.91
C LEU A 614 22.33 -6.72 2.10
N VAL A 615 21.22 -6.06 2.43
CA VAL A 615 21.12 -5.23 3.64
C VAL A 615 21.32 -6.10 4.89
N GLN A 616 20.65 -7.25 4.96
CA GLN A 616 20.78 -8.16 6.09
C GLN A 616 22.21 -8.70 6.26
N VAL A 617 22.95 -8.97 5.18
CA VAL A 617 24.37 -9.35 5.27
C VAL A 617 25.21 -8.29 5.99
N GLN A 618 24.93 -6.99 5.79
CA GLN A 618 25.65 -5.94 6.50
C GLN A 618 25.17 -5.80 7.95
N VAL A 619 23.87 -5.97 8.20
CA VAL A 619 23.31 -5.97 9.56
C VAL A 619 23.88 -7.13 10.38
N ASN A 620 24.02 -8.32 9.79
CA ASN A 620 24.60 -9.51 10.44
C ASN A 620 26.03 -9.26 10.95
N LYS A 621 26.81 -8.37 10.33
CA LYS A 621 28.13 -7.96 10.84
C LYS A 621 28.08 -7.15 12.14
N THR A 622 26.91 -6.65 12.52
CA THR A 622 26.71 -5.93 13.80
C THR A 622 26.07 -6.82 14.86
N LEU A 623 25.67 -8.04 14.50
CA LEU A 623 25.14 -9.03 15.44
C LEU A 623 26.27 -9.80 16.13
N PRO A 624 26.07 -10.21 17.39
CA PRO A 624 27.07 -10.98 18.12
C PRO A 624 27.23 -12.37 17.53
N ASN A 625 28.45 -12.91 17.60
CA ASN A 625 28.68 -14.32 17.34
C ASN A 625 28.15 -15.14 18.51
N LEU A 626 27.19 -16.01 18.26
CA LEU A 626 26.69 -16.95 19.25
C LEU A 626 27.52 -18.23 19.21
N PRO A 627 27.83 -18.84 20.37
CA PRO A 627 28.57 -20.10 20.44
C PRO A 627 27.76 -21.28 19.88
N ASP A 628 28.43 -22.16 19.13
CA ASP A 628 27.86 -23.42 18.64
C ASP A 628 27.48 -24.37 19.79
N ASP A 629 26.64 -25.37 19.50
CA ASP A 629 26.34 -26.47 20.44
C ASP A 629 27.64 -27.15 20.93
N GLY A 630 27.81 -27.23 22.24
CA GLY A 630 28.98 -27.76 22.93
C GLY A 630 30.08 -26.72 23.22
N ARG A 631 29.98 -25.48 22.73
CA ARG A 631 30.95 -24.40 22.96
C ARG A 631 30.38 -23.29 23.84
N SER A 632 31.29 -22.53 24.45
CA SER A 632 31.00 -21.32 25.22
C SER A 632 32.04 -20.25 24.91
N TYR A 633 31.63 -18.98 24.92
CA TYR A 633 32.51 -17.84 24.65
C TYR A 633 32.72 -17.03 25.92
N ILE A 634 33.95 -16.57 26.16
CA ILE A 634 34.32 -15.80 27.36
C ILE A 634 34.91 -14.44 26.99
N SER A 635 34.30 -13.38 27.52
CA SER A 635 34.81 -12.00 27.49
C SER A 635 35.52 -11.69 28.82
N ILE A 636 36.79 -11.33 28.78
CA ILE A 636 37.57 -10.98 29.98
C ILE A 636 37.63 -9.45 30.15
N LEU A 637 37.22 -8.95 31.30
CA LEU A 637 37.26 -7.54 31.70
C LEU A 637 38.38 -7.29 32.73
N ASN A 638 39.27 -6.35 32.42
CA ASN A 638 40.30 -5.87 33.35
C ASN A 638 39.77 -4.66 34.15
N ALA A 639 39.30 -4.93 35.37
CA ALA A 639 38.74 -3.96 36.31
C ALA A 639 39.68 -3.67 37.50
N LEU A 640 40.98 -3.57 37.25
CA LEU A 640 41.99 -3.27 38.27
C LEU A 640 42.07 -1.74 38.57
N PRO A 641 42.02 -1.32 39.85
CA PRO A 641 41.96 0.09 40.23
C PRO A 641 43.32 0.82 40.27
N MET A 642 44.46 0.15 40.03
CA MET A 642 45.79 0.75 40.18
C MET A 642 46.62 0.66 38.89
N ASN A 643 47.09 1.83 38.45
CA ASN A 643 48.05 2.09 37.39
C ASN A 643 47.52 1.96 35.93
N PRO A 644 47.53 3.05 35.12
CA PRO A 644 47.02 3.09 33.73
C PRO A 644 47.61 2.06 32.75
N ASN A 645 48.72 1.41 33.11
CA ASN A 645 49.45 0.47 32.25
C ASN A 645 49.44 -0.98 32.76
N CYS A 646 48.59 -1.33 33.74
CA CYS A 646 48.50 -2.68 34.29
C CYS A 646 47.73 -3.61 33.34
N THR A 647 48.45 -4.50 32.65
CA THR A 647 47.89 -5.43 31.66
C THR A 647 47.72 -6.81 32.27
N ILE A 648 46.53 -7.41 32.10
CA ILE A 648 46.27 -8.81 32.47
C ILE A 648 46.65 -9.71 31.30
N ILE A 649 47.43 -10.74 31.58
CA ILE A 649 47.74 -11.83 30.65
C ILE A 649 46.99 -13.06 31.16
N ALA A 650 45.96 -13.46 30.44
CA ALA A 650 45.16 -14.63 30.78
C ALA A 650 45.55 -15.84 29.90
N THR A 651 45.65 -17.01 30.51
CA THR A 651 45.88 -18.29 29.85
C THR A 651 44.91 -19.34 30.38
N THR A 652 44.52 -20.30 29.54
CA THR A 652 43.63 -21.40 29.92
C THR A 652 44.16 -22.74 29.38
N PRO A 653 44.05 -23.85 30.14
CA PRO A 653 44.48 -25.17 29.67
C PRO A 653 43.71 -25.67 28.45
N GLN A 654 42.48 -25.19 28.22
CA GLN A 654 41.67 -25.60 27.08
C GLN A 654 42.11 -24.96 25.74
N ALA A 655 42.90 -23.87 25.79
CA ALA A 655 43.45 -23.21 24.60
C ALA A 655 44.98 -23.06 24.73
N PRO A 656 45.74 -24.18 24.69
CA PRO A 656 47.18 -24.16 24.89
C PRO A 656 47.90 -23.39 23.78
N GLY A 657 48.65 -22.35 24.16
CA GLY A 657 49.42 -21.50 23.24
C GLY A 657 48.83 -20.11 22.99
N ASN A 658 47.57 -19.88 23.34
CA ASN A 658 46.94 -18.56 23.25
C ASN A 658 47.13 -17.77 24.55
N THR A 659 47.73 -16.59 24.46
CA THR A 659 47.82 -15.63 25.57
C THR A 659 46.96 -14.41 25.27
N TYR A 660 45.95 -14.16 26.11
CA TYR A 660 45.05 -13.01 25.94
C TYR A 660 45.60 -11.84 26.76
N LYS A 661 45.89 -10.71 26.11
CA LYS A 661 46.38 -9.48 26.74
C LYS A 661 45.22 -8.49 26.85
N ILE A 662 44.84 -8.14 28.08
CA ILE A 662 43.72 -7.23 28.36
C ILE A 662 44.24 -5.97 29.03
N PHE A 663 44.11 -4.84 28.34
CA PHE A 663 44.49 -3.52 28.84
C PHE A 663 43.51 -3.02 29.91
N GLN A 664 43.93 -2.11 30.76
CA GLN A 664 43.08 -1.61 31.85
C GLN A 664 41.79 -0.98 31.33
N ASN A 665 40.67 -1.23 32.01
CA ASN A 665 39.35 -0.70 31.66
C ASN A 665 38.90 -1.06 30.22
N THR A 666 39.41 -2.17 29.70
CA THR A 666 38.96 -2.76 28.44
C THR A 666 38.46 -4.18 28.69
N SER A 667 37.47 -4.58 27.90
CA SER A 667 37.05 -5.97 27.74
C SER A 667 37.48 -6.46 26.37
N ILE A 668 37.76 -7.76 26.27
CA ILE A 668 37.82 -8.43 24.97
C ILE A 668 36.39 -8.72 24.51
N TYR A 669 36.08 -8.41 23.25
CA TYR A 669 34.76 -8.64 22.67
C TYR A 669 34.92 -8.91 21.18
N ASP A 670 33.89 -9.48 20.57
CA ASP A 670 33.85 -9.72 19.13
C ASP A 670 33.22 -8.51 18.42
N ASP A 671 33.88 -8.05 17.35
CA ASP A 671 33.38 -7.01 16.46
C ASP A 671 33.56 -7.49 15.02
N ASN A 672 32.53 -8.15 14.49
CA ASN A 672 32.51 -8.65 13.11
C ASN A 672 32.62 -7.53 12.07
N TYR A 673 32.22 -6.30 12.41
CA TYR A 673 32.34 -5.15 11.52
C TYR A 673 33.78 -4.64 11.42
N LYS A 674 34.52 -4.68 12.53
CA LYS A 674 35.96 -4.32 12.58
C LYS A 674 36.91 -5.52 12.39
N GLU A 675 36.36 -6.70 12.11
CA GLU A 675 37.10 -7.97 12.01
C GLU A 675 37.95 -8.28 13.27
N VAL A 676 37.40 -7.96 14.45
CA VAL A 676 38.02 -8.25 15.74
C VAL A 676 37.40 -9.53 16.31
N ASP A 677 38.17 -10.61 16.38
CA ASP A 677 37.80 -11.86 17.05
C ASP A 677 38.50 -11.92 18.41
N GLY A 678 37.90 -11.27 19.41
CA GLY A 678 38.53 -11.01 20.71
C GLY A 678 38.15 -12.02 21.78
N THR A 679 36.96 -12.61 21.71
CA THR A 679 36.46 -13.51 22.76
C THR A 679 37.20 -14.84 22.81
N VAL A 680 37.30 -15.39 24.02
CA VAL A 680 37.95 -16.69 24.25
C VAL A 680 36.93 -17.80 23.95
N LYS A 681 37.17 -18.55 22.88
CA LYS A 681 36.29 -19.67 22.45
C LYS A 681 36.78 -20.98 23.06
N ILE A 682 35.94 -21.62 23.87
CA ILE A 682 36.28 -22.83 24.63
C ILE A 682 35.16 -23.86 24.59
N ASN A 683 35.45 -25.09 25.03
CA ASN A 683 34.45 -26.13 25.16
C ASN A 683 33.69 -25.96 26.47
N SER A 684 32.39 -26.26 26.43
CA SER A 684 31.53 -26.17 27.62
C SER A 684 31.92 -27.19 28.67
N GLY A 685 31.75 -26.84 29.94
CA GLY A 685 32.15 -27.65 31.10
C GLY A 685 33.07 -26.89 32.05
N ASP A 686 33.91 -27.61 32.78
CA ASP A 686 34.81 -27.04 33.78
C ASP A 686 35.96 -26.27 33.14
N VAL A 687 36.10 -25.01 33.53
CA VAL A 687 37.07 -24.06 33.00
C VAL A 687 37.97 -23.56 34.11
N SER A 688 39.26 -23.43 33.79
CA SER A 688 40.25 -22.78 34.66
C SER A 688 41.01 -21.74 33.86
N PHE A 689 41.18 -20.57 34.47
CA PHE A 689 41.97 -19.46 33.95
C PHE A 689 43.10 -19.16 34.93
N SER A 690 44.30 -18.95 34.41
CA SER A 690 45.43 -18.40 35.15
C SER A 690 45.75 -16.99 34.66
N PHE A 691 46.03 -16.09 35.60
CA PHE A 691 46.28 -14.68 35.33
C PHE A 691 47.71 -14.31 35.72
N THR A 692 48.39 -13.59 34.84
CA THR A 692 49.68 -12.96 35.12
C THR A 692 49.54 -11.46 34.88
N TYR A 693 50.17 -10.65 35.74
CA TYR A 693 49.99 -9.20 35.74
C TYR A 693 51.30 -8.51 35.36
N ASN A 694 51.23 -7.61 34.38
CA ASN A 694 52.34 -6.75 34.01
C ASN A 694 51.99 -5.29 34.29
N CYS A 695 52.48 -4.77 35.42
CA CYS A 695 52.04 -3.47 35.97
C CYS A 695 53.22 -2.53 36.28
N GLY A 696 54.37 -2.72 35.62
CA GLY A 696 55.54 -1.86 35.79
C GLY A 696 56.09 -1.86 37.22
N SER A 697 56.39 -0.67 37.78
CA SER A 697 57.00 -0.48 39.10
C SER A 697 56.11 -0.86 40.30
N ASP A 698 54.83 -1.17 40.09
CA ASP A 698 53.89 -1.62 41.12
C ASP A 698 53.70 -3.16 41.11
N SER A 699 54.59 -3.93 40.47
CA SER A 699 54.53 -5.39 40.39
C SER A 699 54.46 -6.09 41.76
N ASP A 700 54.98 -5.47 42.82
CA ASP A 700 54.90 -6.02 44.19
C ASP A 700 53.47 -6.03 44.76
N LYS A 701 52.60 -5.09 44.32
CA LYS A 701 51.17 -5.06 44.68
C LYS A 701 50.33 -6.08 43.90
N ALA A 702 50.86 -6.64 42.81
CA ALA A 702 50.18 -7.66 42.01
C ALA A 702 50.14 -9.04 42.68
N SER A 703 50.97 -9.25 43.71
CA SER A 703 50.96 -10.45 44.56
C SER A 703 49.61 -10.69 45.25
N GLY A 704 48.84 -9.63 45.49
CA GLY A 704 47.50 -9.69 46.08
C GLY A 704 46.36 -9.85 45.08
N TYR A 705 46.60 -9.96 43.77
CA TYR A 705 45.54 -10.14 42.76
C TYR A 705 45.25 -11.63 42.49
N PRO A 706 44.05 -11.97 42.01
CA PRO A 706 43.67 -13.38 41.78
C PRO A 706 44.58 -14.05 40.75
N GLN A 707 45.19 -15.17 41.12
CA GLN A 707 46.12 -15.89 40.25
C GLN A 707 45.42 -16.94 39.37
N PHE A 708 44.28 -17.45 39.83
CA PHE A 708 43.46 -18.39 39.10
C PHE A 708 41.97 -18.15 39.35
N LEU A 709 41.13 -18.58 38.42
CA LEU A 709 39.68 -18.69 38.58
C LEU A 709 39.24 -20.03 38.02
N ASN A 710 38.48 -20.78 38.81
CA ASN A 710 37.79 -21.99 38.37
C ASN A 710 36.30 -21.69 38.26
N GLY A 711 35.66 -22.18 37.21
CA GLY A 711 34.23 -22.05 36.98
C GLY A 711 33.70 -23.16 36.09
N SER A 712 32.40 -23.17 35.85
CA SER A 712 31.74 -24.05 34.89
C SER A 712 31.01 -23.20 33.85
N THR A 713 30.99 -23.67 32.61
CA THR A 713 30.28 -23.04 31.50
C THR A 713 29.28 -24.00 30.88
N GLU A 714 28.14 -23.47 30.46
CA GLU A 714 27.12 -24.23 29.74
C GLU A 714 27.20 -23.97 28.23
N SER A 715 26.71 -24.95 27.47
CA SER A 715 26.65 -24.89 26.01
C SER A 715 25.74 -23.77 25.53
N GLY A 716 26.18 -23.04 24.51
CA GLY A 716 25.38 -21.99 23.87
C GLY A 716 25.36 -20.67 24.65
N LYS A 717 26.16 -20.52 25.70
CA LYS A 717 26.18 -19.33 26.56
C LYS A 717 27.48 -18.52 26.46
N ILE A 718 27.33 -17.21 26.69
CA ILE A 718 28.45 -16.27 26.74
C ILE A 718 28.67 -15.87 28.20
N TYR A 719 29.92 -15.87 28.64
CA TYR A 719 30.29 -15.47 30.00
C TYR A 719 31.21 -14.25 29.97
N SER A 720 31.04 -13.34 30.91
CA SER A 720 31.98 -12.27 31.20
C SER A 720 32.77 -12.61 32.46
N LEU A 721 34.08 -12.72 32.32
CA LEU A 721 35.03 -12.91 33.41
C LEU A 721 35.53 -11.54 33.86
N VAL A 722 35.21 -11.16 35.09
CA VAL A 722 35.58 -9.85 35.64
C VAL A 722 36.70 -10.03 36.65
N VAL A 723 37.85 -9.40 36.37
CA VAL A 723 39.00 -9.38 37.28
C VAL A 723 39.09 -8.02 37.96
N THR A 724 38.86 -7.98 39.27
CA THR A 724 38.92 -6.76 40.08
C THR A 724 40.09 -6.78 41.06
N GLY A 725 40.36 -5.65 41.72
CA GLY A 725 41.34 -5.59 42.80
C GLY A 725 40.96 -6.39 44.06
N LEU A 726 39.68 -6.75 44.22
CA LEU A 726 39.17 -7.56 45.35
C LEU A 726 39.22 -9.06 45.04
N GLY A 727 39.06 -9.46 43.78
CA GLY A 727 39.06 -10.85 43.33
C GLY A 727 38.47 -10.98 41.92
N ALA A 728 38.39 -12.22 41.43
CA ALA A 728 37.82 -12.54 40.12
C ALA A 728 36.51 -13.34 40.26
N TYR A 729 35.58 -13.10 39.34
CA TYR A 729 34.32 -13.84 39.23
C TYR A 729 33.89 -13.94 37.76
N MET A 730 33.03 -14.90 37.46
CA MET A 730 32.52 -15.16 36.10
C MET A 730 31.00 -15.09 36.12
N VAL A 731 30.42 -14.33 35.19
CA VAL A 731 28.97 -14.10 35.10
C VAL A 731 28.45 -14.46 33.70
N GLU A 732 27.28 -15.07 33.63
CA GLU A 732 26.57 -15.28 32.36
C GLU A 732 26.08 -13.94 31.80
N VAL A 733 26.31 -13.70 30.52
CA VAL A 733 25.85 -12.50 29.84
C VAL A 733 24.89 -12.86 28.71
N VAL A 734 23.78 -12.15 28.68
CA VAL A 734 22.78 -12.25 27.62
C VAL A 734 23.18 -11.32 26.47
N PRO A 735 23.41 -11.83 25.25
CA PRO A 735 23.81 -11.02 24.09
C PRO A 735 22.62 -10.34 23.38
N ASP A 736 21.42 -10.47 23.92
CA ASP A 736 20.20 -9.97 23.28
C ASP A 736 20.21 -8.44 23.21
N LYS A 737 20.15 -7.94 21.98
CA LYS A 737 19.96 -6.51 21.71
C LYS A 737 18.54 -6.08 22.13
N PRO A 738 18.34 -4.82 22.53
CA PRO A 738 17.02 -4.33 22.91
C PRO A 738 16.05 -4.34 21.73
N THR A 739 14.82 -4.74 21.99
CA THR A 739 13.78 -4.99 20.97
C THR A 739 12.65 -3.96 20.95
N GLU A 740 12.66 -2.94 21.82
CA GLU A 740 11.61 -1.89 21.86
C GLU A 740 11.63 -0.94 20.66
N GLY A 741 12.73 -0.85 19.93
CA GLY A 741 12.84 0.02 18.75
C GLY A 741 12.76 1.52 19.06
N THR A 742 12.94 1.94 20.30
CA THR A 742 13.00 3.35 20.73
C THR A 742 14.44 3.89 20.76
N GLY A 743 15.39 3.13 20.21
CA GLY A 743 16.81 3.48 20.18
C GLY A 743 17.58 3.15 21.46
N GLU A 744 17.05 2.28 22.30
CA GLU A 744 17.66 1.87 23.57
C GLU A 744 18.95 1.06 23.38
N PHE A 745 19.74 0.98 24.45
CA PHE A 745 20.84 0.02 24.62
C PHE A 745 20.52 -0.90 25.81
N SER A 746 21.04 -2.12 25.80
CA SER A 746 20.84 -3.05 26.91
C SER A 746 21.91 -2.81 27.98
N LEU A 747 21.50 -2.64 29.25
CA LEU A 747 22.38 -2.33 30.36
C LEU A 747 22.19 -3.30 31.52
N SER A 748 23.29 -3.94 31.93
CA SER A 748 23.42 -4.62 33.22
C SER A 748 24.41 -3.88 34.13
N LEU A 749 24.12 -3.90 35.42
CA LEU A 749 24.97 -3.34 36.47
C LEU A 749 25.55 -4.48 37.32
N ASN A 750 26.84 -4.39 37.64
CA ASN A 750 27.52 -5.27 38.57
C ASN A 750 28.07 -4.45 39.74
N LEU A 751 27.75 -4.86 40.96
CA LEU A 751 28.26 -4.24 42.16
C LEU A 751 29.35 -5.08 42.82
N ALA A 752 30.55 -4.49 42.88
CA ALA A 752 31.72 -5.06 43.51
C ALA A 752 32.30 -4.12 44.57
N LEU A 753 31.49 -3.86 45.60
CA LEU A 753 31.78 -2.86 46.63
C LEU A 753 32.42 -3.47 47.88
N ASP A 754 33.24 -2.66 48.53
CA ASP A 754 33.87 -2.96 49.81
C ASP A 754 32.99 -2.50 51.00
N ASP A 755 31.75 -3.00 51.08
CA ASP A 755 30.80 -2.70 52.18
C ASP A 755 29.84 -3.88 52.43
N ASP A 756 29.94 -4.52 53.59
CA ASP A 756 29.13 -5.69 53.97
C ASP A 756 27.67 -5.34 54.33
N ASN A 757 27.35 -4.07 54.56
CA ASN A 757 26.03 -3.63 55.04
C ASN A 757 25.09 -3.12 53.94
N TYR A 758 25.59 -2.94 52.71
CA TYR A 758 24.78 -2.40 51.62
C TYR A 758 24.05 -3.52 50.85
N MET A 759 22.74 -3.36 50.69
CA MET A 759 21.87 -4.40 50.14
C MET A 759 21.75 -4.36 48.61
N GLY A 760 22.48 -3.45 47.95
CA GLY A 760 22.64 -3.44 46.50
C GLY A 760 21.67 -2.53 45.71
N HIS A 761 20.66 -1.92 46.33
CA HIS A 761 19.63 -1.17 45.57
C HIS A 761 20.14 0.10 44.86
N ILE A 762 20.13 0.13 43.53
CA ILE A 762 20.64 1.25 42.72
C ILE A 762 19.56 1.89 41.88
N ALA A 763 19.68 3.20 41.65
CA ALA A 763 18.95 3.92 40.61
C ALA A 763 19.88 4.55 39.58
N LEU A 764 19.38 4.64 38.35
CA LEU A 764 19.97 5.34 37.23
C LEU A 764 19.02 6.48 36.86
N CYS A 765 19.49 7.73 37.00
CA CYS A 765 18.68 8.92 36.72
C CYS A 765 19.32 9.77 35.64
N ARG A 766 18.50 10.32 34.74
CA ARG A 766 19.01 11.18 33.68
C ARG A 766 19.49 12.52 34.24
N ILE A 767 20.60 13.02 33.72
CA ILE A 767 21.17 14.30 34.10
C ILE A 767 20.70 15.35 33.09
N ALA A 768 19.95 16.36 33.53
CA ALA A 768 19.54 17.48 32.68
C ALA A 768 20.78 18.29 32.22
N LYS A 769 20.77 18.76 30.97
CA LYS A 769 21.88 19.56 30.38
C LYS A 769 22.15 20.87 31.13
N ASP A 770 21.15 21.41 31.82
CA ASP A 770 21.29 22.58 32.67
C ASP A 770 21.63 22.14 34.10
N ASN A 771 22.90 22.32 34.47
CA ASN A 771 23.50 22.03 35.77
C ASN A 771 22.93 22.90 36.94
N LYS A 772 21.70 23.42 36.80
CA LYS A 772 21.08 24.47 37.62
C LYS A 772 19.79 24.06 38.34
N THR A 773 19.21 22.91 38.06
CA THR A 773 18.03 22.43 38.81
C THR A 773 18.43 21.38 39.83
N GLU A 774 18.36 21.75 41.09
CA GLU A 774 18.53 20.92 42.30
C GLU A 774 17.42 19.86 42.48
N LYS A 775 16.74 19.47 41.39
CA LYS A 775 15.83 18.32 41.32
C LYS A 775 16.57 17.17 40.66
N ILE A 776 17.37 16.48 41.45
CA ILE A 776 18.13 15.29 41.05
C ILE A 776 17.22 14.07 41.30
N CYS A 777 16.98 13.26 40.26
CA CYS A 777 16.08 12.09 40.27
C CYS A 777 14.61 12.43 40.62
N ASP A 778 13.87 13.08 39.72
CA ASP A 778 12.41 13.24 39.87
C ASP A 778 11.70 11.96 39.36
N PRO A 779 11.14 11.13 40.24
CA PRO A 779 10.62 9.82 39.89
C PRO A 779 9.21 9.89 39.27
N THR A 780 8.64 11.11 39.18
CA THR A 780 7.41 11.42 38.43
C THR A 780 7.61 11.38 36.91
N HIS A 781 8.86 11.36 36.42
CA HIS A 781 9.22 11.23 35.00
C HIS A 781 9.83 9.84 34.78
N PRO A 782 9.01 8.78 34.59
CA PRO A 782 9.47 7.40 34.55
C PRO A 782 10.49 7.13 33.44
N GLU A 783 10.42 7.88 32.34
CA GLU A 783 11.35 7.80 31.20
C GLU A 783 12.80 8.18 31.51
N ASP A 784 13.05 8.82 32.65
CA ASP A 784 14.36 9.30 33.09
C ASP A 784 14.82 8.68 34.43
N PHE A 785 14.14 7.62 34.90
CA PHE A 785 14.45 6.93 36.16
C PHE A 785 14.31 5.39 36.05
N TYR A 786 15.44 4.70 36.07
CA TYR A 786 15.52 3.24 36.19
C TYR A 786 16.03 2.86 37.58
N TYR A 787 15.57 1.75 38.15
CA TYR A 787 16.09 1.24 39.42
C TYR A 787 16.29 -0.27 39.37
N TYR A 788 17.15 -0.76 40.24
CA TYR A 788 17.57 -2.15 40.37
C TYR A 788 17.48 -2.51 41.85
N GLU A 789 16.62 -3.47 42.18
CA GLU A 789 16.32 -3.85 43.56
C GLU A 789 16.70 -5.29 43.88
N VAL A 790 17.05 -5.51 45.15
CA VAL A 790 17.35 -6.83 45.71
C VAL A 790 16.17 -7.21 46.61
N GLU A 791 15.41 -8.25 46.24
CA GLU A 791 14.27 -8.83 47.00
C GLU A 791 12.91 -8.07 46.88
N TYR A 792 11.86 -8.73 46.36
CA TYR A 792 10.47 -8.24 46.35
C TYR A 792 9.50 -9.24 46.99
N ASN A 793 8.46 -8.71 47.65
CA ASN A 793 7.49 -9.42 48.47
C ASN A 793 6.06 -9.49 47.85
N ASP A 794 5.92 -9.67 46.52
CA ASP A 794 4.69 -10.23 45.90
C ASP A 794 4.97 -11.48 45.03
N GLY A 795 6.06 -12.19 45.28
CA GLY A 795 6.22 -13.55 44.78
C GLY A 795 6.70 -13.75 43.34
N LYS A 796 7.01 -12.71 42.54
CA LYS A 796 7.83 -12.82 41.31
C LYS A 796 8.59 -11.52 40.95
N ASN A 797 9.76 -11.71 40.33
CA ASN A 797 10.84 -10.82 39.87
C ASN A 797 11.74 -10.15 40.92
N THR A 798 12.95 -10.70 41.07
CA THR A 798 14.11 -10.00 41.59
C THR A 798 14.94 -9.53 40.40
N ASP A 799 15.19 -8.22 40.26
CA ASP A 799 16.17 -7.69 39.29
C ASP A 799 17.59 -8.20 39.55
N LEU A 800 17.81 -8.82 40.71
CA LEU A 800 19.03 -9.53 41.06
C LEU A 800 19.06 -10.89 40.32
N CYS A 801 19.95 -10.97 39.34
CA CYS A 801 20.23 -12.18 38.58
C CYS A 801 20.98 -13.21 39.44
N ASN A 802 22.04 -12.78 40.12
CA ASN A 802 22.87 -13.67 40.95
C ASN A 802 23.70 -12.90 41.99
N VAL A 803 24.17 -13.64 43.00
CA VAL A 803 25.13 -13.16 44.01
C VAL A 803 26.33 -14.11 44.01
N LEU A 804 27.46 -13.65 43.47
CA LEU A 804 28.65 -14.49 43.28
C LEU A 804 29.74 -14.13 44.29
N SER A 805 30.36 -15.13 44.92
CA SER A 805 31.52 -14.90 45.78
C SER A 805 32.78 -14.62 44.95
N TYR A 806 33.65 -13.75 45.46
CA TYR A 806 34.94 -13.50 44.80
C TYR A 806 35.90 -14.66 45.00
N SER A 807 36.56 -15.10 43.93
CA SER A 807 37.79 -15.87 44.04
C SER A 807 38.95 -14.91 44.31
N SER A 808 39.50 -14.94 45.52
CA SER A 808 40.57 -14.04 45.94
C SER A 808 41.60 -14.75 46.81
N PRO A 809 42.90 -14.48 46.61
CA PRO A 809 43.96 -14.93 47.51
C PRO A 809 44.05 -14.09 48.79
N ARG A 810 43.26 -13.02 48.94
CA ARG A 810 43.27 -12.14 50.12
C ARG A 810 42.28 -12.64 51.20
N PRO A 811 42.72 -12.80 52.46
CA PRO A 811 41.82 -13.16 53.57
C PRO A 811 40.68 -12.18 53.78
N GLU A 812 40.90 -10.88 53.56
CA GLU A 812 39.93 -9.79 53.71
C GLU A 812 38.80 -9.80 52.66
N SER A 813 38.92 -10.65 51.64
CA SER A 813 37.92 -10.81 50.57
C SER A 813 37.03 -12.04 50.77
N VAL A 814 37.32 -12.87 51.78
CA VAL A 814 36.54 -14.07 52.13
C VAL A 814 35.19 -13.64 52.70
N GLY A 815 34.10 -14.02 52.03
CA GLY A 815 32.73 -13.63 52.42
C GLY A 815 32.19 -12.38 51.73
N LYS A 816 32.95 -11.76 50.82
CA LYS A 816 32.45 -10.67 49.96
C LYS A 816 31.76 -11.24 48.72
N TYR A 817 30.73 -10.55 48.26
CA TYR A 817 29.91 -10.96 47.12
C TYR A 817 29.78 -9.86 46.07
N ALA A 818 29.67 -10.26 44.81
CA ALA A 818 29.27 -9.43 43.69
C ALA A 818 27.75 -9.55 43.52
N SER A 819 27.02 -8.44 43.52
CA SER A 819 25.60 -8.42 43.14
C SER A 819 25.48 -8.12 41.66
N ILE A 820 24.74 -8.96 40.94
CA ILE A 820 24.62 -8.93 39.48
C ILE A 820 23.17 -8.69 39.14
N TYR A 821 22.92 -7.65 38.35
CA TYR A 821 21.57 -7.27 37.95
C TYR A 821 21.23 -7.73 36.54
N ASP A 822 19.96 -8.03 36.32
CA ASP A 822 19.40 -8.34 35.02
C ASP A 822 19.56 -7.16 34.05
N PHE A 823 19.59 -7.49 32.76
CA PHE A 823 19.66 -6.51 31.69
C PHE A 823 18.35 -5.74 31.59
N LYS A 824 18.45 -4.40 31.54
CA LYS A 824 17.32 -3.52 31.25
C LYS A 824 17.60 -2.70 30.00
N PRO A 825 16.59 -2.47 29.15
CA PRO A 825 16.72 -1.55 28.03
C PRO A 825 16.70 -0.11 28.56
N VAL A 826 17.74 0.66 28.26
CA VAL A 826 17.95 2.04 28.73
C VAL A 826 18.08 2.98 27.54
N ARG A 827 17.42 4.14 27.62
CA ARG A 827 17.47 5.14 26.54
C ARG A 827 18.83 5.85 26.46
N PRO A 828 19.30 6.24 25.27
CA PRO A 828 20.53 7.01 25.12
C PRO A 828 20.46 8.35 25.86
N GLY A 829 21.57 8.74 26.49
CA GLY A 829 21.66 9.98 27.25
C GLY A 829 22.81 10.01 28.25
N ASP A 830 22.82 11.11 29.00
CA ASP A 830 23.71 11.31 30.14
C ASP A 830 22.98 10.89 31.42
N TRP A 831 23.54 9.91 32.11
CA TRP A 831 22.97 9.25 33.27
C TRP A 831 23.89 9.38 34.48
N GLY A 832 23.30 9.55 35.66
CA GLY A 832 23.97 9.45 36.95
C GLY A 832 23.53 8.19 37.67
N ILE A 833 24.46 7.53 38.35
CA ILE A 833 24.15 6.35 39.19
C ILE A 833 23.99 6.81 40.64
N TYR A 834 22.96 6.33 41.31
CA TYR A 834 22.58 6.69 42.67
C TYR A 834 22.37 5.42 43.52
N TYR A 835 22.84 5.44 44.78
CA TYR A 835 22.47 4.44 45.77
C TYR A 835 21.11 4.78 46.37
N LEU A 836 20.23 3.80 46.50
CA LEU A 836 18.92 3.93 47.12
C LEU A 836 19.01 3.62 48.62
N GLY A 837 18.53 4.55 49.45
CA GLY A 837 18.68 4.46 50.91
C GLY A 837 17.53 3.78 51.65
N ASN A 838 16.29 3.83 51.12
CA ASN A 838 15.07 3.57 51.89
C ASN A 838 14.15 2.46 51.32
N LEU A 839 14.59 1.66 50.35
CA LEU A 839 13.77 0.57 49.80
C LEU A 839 13.78 -0.67 50.71
N ALA A 840 12.66 -1.39 50.72
CA ALA A 840 12.19 -2.18 51.86
C ALA A 840 13.07 -3.38 52.20
N LYS A 841 13.80 -3.30 53.32
CA LYS A 841 14.26 -4.50 54.07
C LYS A 841 13.51 -4.77 55.37
N SER A 842 12.34 -4.17 55.59
CA SER A 842 11.59 -4.40 56.82
C SER A 842 10.14 -4.84 56.56
N VAL A 843 9.91 -6.14 56.74
CA VAL A 843 8.67 -6.69 57.33
C VAL A 843 7.36 -6.25 56.65
N GLY A 844 6.97 -6.93 55.56
CA GLY A 844 5.57 -6.96 55.09
C GLY A 844 4.97 -5.62 54.62
N MET A 845 5.76 -4.60 54.31
CA MET A 845 5.28 -3.35 53.70
C MET A 845 5.56 -3.33 52.19
N LYS A 846 4.62 -2.75 51.43
CA LYS A 846 4.77 -2.45 49.99
C LYS A 846 5.96 -1.49 49.77
N SER A 847 6.60 -1.58 48.60
CA SER A 847 7.56 -0.58 48.15
C SER A 847 6.95 0.82 48.25
N LEU A 848 7.73 1.78 48.76
CA LEU A 848 7.32 3.18 48.85
C LEU A 848 7.01 3.71 47.45
N SER A 849 6.10 4.68 47.35
CA SER A 849 5.84 5.36 46.07
C SER A 849 7.16 5.91 45.52
N LYS A 850 7.29 5.89 44.19
CA LYS A 850 8.44 6.44 43.45
C LYS A 850 8.89 7.80 44.02
N ASP A 851 7.94 8.66 44.41
CA ASP A 851 8.12 10.01 44.97
C ASP A 851 8.75 10.09 46.38
N GLU A 852 8.80 8.98 47.12
CA GLU A 852 9.26 8.92 48.52
C GLU A 852 10.66 8.28 48.67
N VAL A 853 11.31 7.97 47.56
CA VAL A 853 12.60 7.27 47.53
C VAL A 853 13.76 8.24 47.76
N ASN A 854 14.56 7.98 48.82
CA ASN A 854 15.78 8.74 49.08
C ASN A 854 16.95 8.21 48.23
N THR A 855 17.58 9.09 47.45
CA THR A 855 18.69 8.75 46.54
C THR A 855 19.97 9.47 46.94
N THR A 856 21.11 8.78 46.86
CA THR A 856 22.44 9.36 47.14
C THR A 856 23.34 9.15 45.93
N PHE A 857 23.96 10.22 45.42
CA PHE A 857 24.77 10.13 44.21
C PHE A 857 26.05 9.33 44.47
N THR A 858 26.36 8.38 43.58
CA THR A 858 27.56 7.53 43.70
C THR A 858 28.86 8.22 43.28
N GLY A 859 28.79 9.41 42.68
CA GLY A 859 29.94 10.05 42.04
C GLY A 859 30.16 9.60 40.59
N VAL A 860 29.42 8.60 40.10
CA VAL A 860 29.61 7.99 38.78
C VAL A 860 28.58 8.50 37.78
N ARG A 861 29.08 8.92 36.61
CA ARG A 861 28.28 9.30 35.44
C ARG A 861 28.51 8.33 34.29
N LEU A 862 27.47 8.11 33.50
CA LEU A 862 27.46 7.30 32.28
C LEU A 862 26.93 8.16 31.13
N SER A 863 27.61 8.15 29.99
CA SER A 863 27.11 8.80 28.78
C SER A 863 27.15 7.77 27.66
N VAL A 864 25.99 7.44 27.10
CA VAL A 864 25.85 6.49 26.00
C VAL A 864 24.91 7.13 24.97
N GLY A 865 25.45 7.46 23.80
CA GLY A 865 24.69 8.03 22.67
C GLY A 865 24.35 7.02 21.58
N ALA A 866 24.91 5.81 21.64
CA ALA A 866 24.76 4.78 20.62
C ALA A 866 23.63 3.78 20.96
N GLN A 867 23.08 3.13 19.93
CA GLN A 867 21.88 2.29 20.03
C GLN A 867 22.19 0.80 19.85
N GLY A 868 21.37 -0.07 20.44
CA GLY A 868 21.40 -1.51 20.18
C GLY A 868 22.58 -2.26 20.81
N GLY A 869 23.56 -1.56 21.39
CA GLY A 869 24.69 -2.18 22.08
C GLY A 869 24.28 -2.83 23.41
N VAL A 870 25.06 -3.83 23.84
CA VAL A 870 24.89 -4.49 25.13
C VAL A 870 26.08 -4.14 26.03
N TYR A 871 25.77 -3.50 27.15
CA TYR A 871 26.73 -2.92 28.07
C TYR A 871 26.61 -3.55 29.45
N VAL A 872 27.76 -3.87 30.04
CA VAL A 872 27.87 -4.29 31.43
C VAL A 872 28.72 -3.26 32.16
N ILE A 873 28.17 -2.61 33.18
CA ILE A 873 28.88 -1.64 33.99
C ILE A 873 29.19 -2.26 35.34
N THR A 874 30.48 -2.37 35.66
CA THR A 874 30.93 -2.84 36.96
C THR A 874 31.37 -1.66 37.81
N LEU A 875 30.77 -1.50 39.00
CA LEU A 875 31.21 -0.54 40.01
C LEU A 875 32.07 -1.28 41.04
N GLY A 876 33.37 -0.99 41.05
CA GLY A 876 34.35 -1.67 41.91
C GLY A 876 35.03 -0.72 42.90
N GLY A 877 35.31 -1.22 44.11
CA GLY A 877 36.12 -0.50 45.11
C GLY A 877 35.31 0.03 46.30
N PRO A 878 35.82 1.05 47.03
CA PRO A 878 35.14 1.59 48.21
C PRO A 878 33.82 2.26 47.84
N LYS A 879 32.74 1.99 48.60
CA LYS A 879 31.41 2.58 48.38
C LYS A 879 31.39 4.11 48.35
N ALA A 880 32.29 4.76 49.10
CA ALA A 880 32.37 6.22 49.13
C ALA A 880 32.78 6.82 47.77
N ASN A 881 33.62 6.12 47.00
CA ASN A 881 34.13 6.55 45.71
C ASN A 881 34.36 5.32 44.80
N PRO A 882 33.29 4.71 44.26
CA PRO A 882 33.41 3.55 43.40
C PRO A 882 34.06 3.92 42.06
N VAL A 883 34.89 3.02 41.52
CA VAL A 883 35.45 3.14 40.18
C VAL A 883 34.51 2.44 39.19
N LYS A 884 34.20 3.14 38.09
CA LYS A 884 33.36 2.62 37.00
C LYS A 884 34.21 1.91 35.95
N TYR A 885 33.84 0.67 35.63
CA TYR A 885 34.36 -0.07 34.49
C TYR A 885 33.23 -0.35 33.51
N VAL A 886 33.45 -0.10 32.22
CA VAL A 886 32.45 -0.30 31.16
C VAL A 886 32.94 -1.42 30.26
N SER A 887 32.19 -2.52 30.23
CA SER A 887 32.39 -3.62 29.30
C SER A 887 31.34 -3.54 28.20
N LYS A 888 31.80 -3.54 26.95
CA LYS A 888 30.93 -3.68 25.79
C LYS A 888 30.96 -5.13 25.35
N ILE A 889 29.80 -5.78 25.37
CA ILE A 889 29.68 -7.21 25.04
C ILE A 889 29.24 -7.37 23.58
N VAL A 890 28.31 -6.54 23.15
CA VAL A 890 27.80 -6.52 21.78
C VAL A 890 27.96 -5.12 21.19
N PRO A 891 28.46 -4.98 19.95
CA PRO A 891 28.63 -3.68 19.30
C PRO A 891 27.28 -2.97 19.07
N ASP A 892 27.34 -1.64 18.95
CA ASP A 892 26.18 -0.82 18.64
C ASP A 892 25.69 -1.08 17.20
N ASN A 893 24.47 -0.68 16.91
CA ASN A 893 23.97 -0.63 15.55
C ASN A 893 24.71 0.48 14.77
N VAL A 894 25.31 0.11 13.63
CA VAL A 894 26.08 1.04 12.78
C VAL A 894 25.40 1.26 11.42
N ILE A 895 24.58 0.31 10.97
CA ILE A 895 23.92 0.37 9.67
C ILE A 895 22.66 1.23 9.81
N SER A 896 22.62 2.38 9.13
CA SER A 896 21.45 3.27 9.15
C SER A 896 20.20 2.60 8.59
N ILE A 897 19.07 2.80 9.27
CA ILE A 897 17.73 2.34 8.86
C ILE A 897 17.35 2.77 7.44
N LEU A 898 17.94 3.86 6.93
CA LEU A 898 17.73 4.34 5.56
C LEU A 898 18.14 3.34 4.48
N TRP A 899 18.98 2.34 4.80
CA TRP A 899 19.31 1.25 3.89
C TRP A 899 18.11 0.35 3.55
N GLN A 900 17.00 0.45 4.29
CA GLN A 900 15.73 -0.20 3.94
C GLN A 900 14.90 0.59 2.92
N VAL A 901 15.21 1.86 2.64
CA VAL A 901 14.44 2.65 1.68
C VAL A 901 14.45 2.01 0.27
N PRO A 902 15.59 1.55 -0.28
CA PRO A 902 15.61 0.92 -1.61
C PRO A 902 14.73 -0.32 -1.72
N GLN A 903 14.76 -1.25 -0.75
CA GLN A 903 13.91 -2.46 -0.80
C GLN A 903 12.42 -2.09 -0.70
N ILE A 904 12.06 -1.08 0.10
CA ILE A 904 10.67 -0.60 0.22
C ILE A 904 10.22 0.05 -1.09
N VAL A 905 11.02 0.91 -1.70
CA VAL A 905 10.68 1.53 -2.99
C VAL A 905 10.45 0.47 -4.08
N VAL A 906 11.32 -0.53 -4.15
CA VAL A 906 11.25 -1.58 -5.17
C VAL A 906 10.03 -2.48 -4.94
N ILE A 907 9.72 -2.88 -3.69
CA ILE A 907 8.53 -3.69 -3.41
C ILE A 907 7.23 -2.88 -3.63
N THR A 908 7.20 -1.57 -3.38
CA THR A 908 6.03 -0.73 -3.70
C THR A 908 5.78 -0.65 -5.21
N VAL A 909 6.84 -0.54 -6.02
CA VAL A 909 6.70 -0.62 -7.49
C VAL A 909 6.16 -2.00 -7.91
N ALA A 910 6.67 -3.08 -7.29
CA ALA A 910 6.18 -4.42 -7.52
C ALA A 910 4.69 -4.57 -7.17
N GLU A 911 4.24 -3.99 -6.05
CA GLU A 911 2.83 -3.98 -5.63
C GLU A 911 1.93 -3.31 -6.67
N ILE A 912 2.32 -2.14 -7.17
CA ILE A 912 1.53 -1.42 -8.19
C ILE A 912 1.41 -2.25 -9.47
N LEU A 913 2.49 -2.90 -9.87
CA LEU A 913 2.55 -3.70 -11.09
C LEU A 913 1.92 -5.10 -10.97
N PHE A 914 1.83 -5.65 -9.76
CA PHE A 914 1.32 -6.99 -9.49
C PHE A 914 -0.07 -7.00 -8.86
N SER A 915 -0.25 -6.30 -7.74
CA SER A 915 -1.47 -6.33 -6.94
C SER A 915 -2.58 -5.50 -7.56
N ILE A 916 -2.33 -4.20 -7.85
CA ILE A 916 -3.36 -3.29 -8.37
C ILE A 916 -3.85 -3.77 -9.76
N THR A 917 -2.91 -4.13 -10.64
CA THR A 917 -3.19 -4.73 -11.95
C THR A 917 -3.82 -6.11 -11.84
N GLY A 918 -3.45 -6.91 -10.83
CA GLY A 918 -4.06 -8.19 -10.54
C GLY A 918 -5.53 -8.06 -10.14
N TYR A 919 -5.86 -7.07 -9.31
CA TYR A 919 -7.24 -6.69 -8.98
C TYR A 919 -8.02 -6.24 -10.22
N GLU A 920 -7.42 -5.40 -11.07
CA GLU A 920 -8.02 -4.95 -12.34
C GLU A 920 -8.26 -6.12 -13.30
N PHE A 921 -7.29 -7.02 -13.43
CA PHE A 921 -7.38 -8.24 -14.21
C PHE A 921 -8.50 -9.14 -13.68
N ALA A 922 -8.49 -9.46 -12.40
CA ALA A 922 -9.50 -10.26 -11.73
C ALA A 922 -10.92 -9.67 -11.92
N TYR A 923 -11.05 -8.34 -11.88
CA TYR A 923 -12.33 -7.67 -12.08
C TYR A 923 -12.78 -7.67 -13.56
N SER A 924 -11.87 -7.43 -14.50
CA SER A 924 -12.18 -7.35 -15.94
C SER A 924 -12.50 -8.72 -16.56
N GLN A 925 -11.88 -9.78 -16.04
CA GLN A 925 -12.06 -11.16 -16.50
C GLN A 925 -13.19 -11.90 -15.78
N ALA A 926 -13.89 -11.24 -14.86
CA ALA A 926 -15.00 -11.83 -14.12
C ALA A 926 -16.35 -11.42 -14.71
N ALA A 927 -17.24 -12.40 -14.88
CA ALA A 927 -18.62 -12.16 -15.25
C ALA A 927 -19.31 -11.20 -14.26
N PRO A 928 -20.25 -10.33 -14.70
CA PRO A 928 -20.90 -9.35 -13.84
C PRO A 928 -21.54 -9.93 -12.57
N SER A 929 -22.04 -11.16 -12.63
CA SER A 929 -22.64 -11.93 -11.53
C SER A 929 -21.60 -12.50 -10.54
N MET A 930 -20.34 -12.66 -10.95
CA MET A 930 -19.28 -13.35 -10.18
C MET A 930 -18.15 -12.43 -9.70
N LYS A 931 -18.18 -11.13 -10.00
CA LYS A 931 -17.14 -10.18 -9.58
C LYS A 931 -16.85 -10.23 -8.07
N ALA A 932 -17.88 -10.29 -7.22
CA ALA A 932 -17.68 -10.39 -5.76
C ALA A 932 -17.01 -11.71 -5.34
N LEU A 933 -17.37 -12.82 -5.99
CA LEU A 933 -16.77 -14.14 -5.75
C LEU A 933 -15.28 -14.14 -6.14
N VAL A 934 -14.94 -13.61 -7.31
CA VAL A 934 -13.55 -13.52 -7.78
C VAL A 934 -12.70 -12.66 -6.83
N GLN A 935 -13.25 -11.53 -6.36
CA GLN A 935 -12.57 -10.66 -5.40
C GLN A 935 -12.33 -11.35 -4.04
N ALA A 936 -13.30 -12.12 -3.55
CA ALA A 936 -13.13 -12.92 -2.34
C ALA A 936 -12.07 -14.02 -2.52
N LEU A 937 -12.04 -14.68 -3.68
CA LEU A 937 -11.01 -15.67 -4.01
C LEU A 937 -9.63 -15.04 -4.22
N TRP A 938 -9.56 -13.78 -4.67
CA TRP A 938 -8.32 -13.02 -4.69
C TRP A 938 -7.81 -12.76 -3.27
N LEU A 939 -8.65 -12.28 -2.35
CA LEU A 939 -8.24 -12.10 -0.94
C LEU A 939 -7.80 -13.41 -0.28
N LEU A 940 -8.40 -14.54 -0.66
CA LEU A 940 -7.97 -15.86 -0.21
C LEU A 940 -6.51 -16.16 -0.60
N THR A 941 -6.01 -15.64 -1.73
CA THR A 941 -4.60 -15.82 -2.12
C THR A 941 -3.63 -15.17 -1.12
N THR A 942 -4.02 -14.05 -0.50
CA THR A 942 -3.25 -13.42 0.58
C THR A 942 -3.18 -14.34 1.79
N ALA A 943 -4.32 -14.90 2.22
CA ALA A 943 -4.35 -15.85 3.33
C ALA A 943 -3.51 -17.11 3.06
N VAL A 944 -3.47 -17.61 1.83
CA VAL A 944 -2.58 -18.71 1.44
C VAL A 944 -1.10 -18.28 1.50
N GLY A 945 -0.78 -17.06 1.05
CA GLY A 945 0.57 -16.49 1.15
C GLY A 945 1.07 -16.39 2.59
N ASP A 946 0.27 -15.80 3.48
CA ASP A 946 0.61 -15.71 4.91
C ASP A 946 0.71 -17.10 5.57
N SER A 947 -0.08 -18.08 5.11
CA SER A 947 0.01 -19.46 5.59
C SER A 947 1.36 -20.12 5.25
N ILE A 948 1.96 -19.75 4.10
CA ILE A 948 3.32 -20.20 3.73
C ILE A 948 4.33 -19.61 4.72
N ILE A 949 4.21 -18.32 5.08
CA ILE A 949 5.09 -17.68 6.06
C ILE A 949 4.95 -18.37 7.42
N VAL A 950 3.73 -18.61 7.88
CA VAL A 950 3.44 -19.33 9.14
C VAL A 950 4.11 -20.70 9.15
N LEU A 951 4.00 -21.47 8.06
CA LEU A 951 4.61 -22.80 7.97
C LEU A 951 6.14 -22.73 8.04
N ILE A 952 6.76 -21.81 7.31
CA ILE A 952 8.23 -21.63 7.28
C ILE A 952 8.75 -21.21 8.66
N ALA A 953 8.08 -20.26 9.31
CA ALA A 953 8.46 -19.76 10.64
C ALA A 953 8.23 -20.81 11.73
N ALA A 954 7.11 -21.55 11.69
CA ALA A 954 6.81 -22.60 12.67
C ALA A 954 7.79 -23.78 12.59
N LEU A 955 8.30 -24.08 11.40
CA LEU A 955 9.30 -25.13 11.19
C LEU A 955 10.75 -24.66 11.47
N ASN A 956 10.96 -23.38 11.78
CA ASN A 956 12.28 -22.78 12.00
C ASN A 956 13.31 -23.16 10.90
N ILE A 957 12.89 -23.06 9.64
CA ILE A 957 13.68 -23.55 8.49
C ILE A 957 14.99 -22.76 8.33
N PHE A 958 14.98 -21.47 8.66
CA PHE A 958 16.11 -20.57 8.47
C PHE A 958 16.55 -19.97 9.81
N SER A 959 17.84 -20.08 10.11
CA SER A 959 18.49 -19.39 11.23
C SER A 959 19.09 -18.04 10.83
N ASP A 960 19.36 -17.84 9.54
CA ASP A 960 19.90 -16.59 8.99
C ASP A 960 18.85 -15.86 8.14
N GLY A 961 18.51 -14.64 8.56
CA GLY A 961 17.58 -13.77 7.85
C GLY A 961 18.05 -13.39 6.43
N ALA A 962 19.36 -13.34 6.18
CA ALA A 962 19.90 -13.03 4.85
C ALA A 962 19.64 -14.19 3.88
N LEU A 963 19.92 -15.43 4.33
CA LEU A 963 19.62 -16.64 3.57
C LEU A 963 18.12 -16.74 3.28
N GLN A 964 17.28 -16.49 4.29
CA GLN A 964 15.82 -16.45 4.15
C GLN A 964 15.39 -15.50 3.02
N ALA A 965 15.94 -14.27 2.99
CA ALA A 965 15.62 -13.28 1.96
C ALA A 965 16.03 -13.75 0.54
N PHE A 966 17.21 -14.34 0.38
CA PHE A 966 17.66 -14.87 -0.91
C PHE A 966 16.82 -16.07 -1.39
N VAL A 967 16.39 -16.94 -0.48
CA VAL A 967 15.51 -18.07 -0.81
C VAL A 967 14.15 -17.56 -1.28
N TYR A 968 13.57 -16.56 -0.61
CA TYR A 968 12.33 -15.91 -1.07
C TYR A 968 12.50 -15.26 -2.45
N ALA A 969 13.62 -14.57 -2.70
CA ALA A 969 13.91 -14.00 -4.02
C ALA A 969 13.97 -15.08 -5.12
N GLY A 970 14.63 -16.21 -4.85
CA GLY A 970 14.71 -17.35 -5.78
C GLY A 970 13.36 -18.03 -6.02
N ALA A 971 12.59 -18.27 -4.95
CA ALA A 971 11.25 -18.82 -5.04
C ALA A 971 10.31 -17.94 -5.88
N MET A 972 10.42 -16.62 -5.73
CA MET A 972 9.65 -15.66 -6.51
C MET A 972 10.02 -15.70 -8.00
N LEU A 973 11.30 -15.81 -8.36
CA LEU A 973 11.69 -15.95 -9.77
C LEU A 973 11.18 -17.26 -10.38
N ALA A 974 11.28 -18.36 -9.63
CA ALA A 974 10.80 -19.67 -10.09
C ALA A 974 9.29 -19.65 -10.36
N ILE A 975 8.49 -19.11 -9.43
CA ILE A 975 7.04 -19.08 -9.60
C ILE A 975 6.61 -18.10 -10.70
N ILE A 976 7.32 -16.98 -10.88
CA ILE A 976 7.05 -16.04 -11.98
C ILE A 976 7.45 -16.64 -13.33
N GLY A 977 8.47 -17.50 -13.38
CA GLY A 977 8.75 -18.32 -14.55
C GLY A 977 7.56 -19.21 -14.92
N VAL A 978 6.96 -19.90 -13.95
CA VAL A 978 5.75 -20.70 -14.14
C VAL A 978 4.56 -19.82 -14.56
N PHE A 979 4.35 -18.68 -13.91
CA PHE A 979 3.27 -17.74 -14.25
C PHE A 979 3.41 -17.20 -15.68
N THR A 980 4.65 -16.94 -16.11
CA THR A 980 4.96 -16.51 -17.48
C THR A 980 4.57 -17.60 -18.48
N LEU A 981 4.94 -18.85 -18.24
CA LEU A 981 4.55 -19.98 -19.09
C LEU A 981 3.03 -20.16 -19.15
N LEU A 982 2.34 -20.08 -18.00
CA LEU A 982 0.88 -20.12 -17.95
C LEU A 982 0.24 -18.98 -18.74
N SER A 983 0.77 -17.76 -18.63
CA SER A 983 0.24 -16.60 -19.35
C SER A 983 0.41 -16.70 -20.87
N ILE A 984 1.47 -17.36 -21.36
CA ILE A 984 1.78 -17.48 -22.79
C ILE A 984 0.99 -18.64 -23.42
N PHE A 985 0.93 -19.79 -22.76
CA PHE A 985 0.44 -21.03 -23.38
C PHE A 985 -0.98 -21.42 -22.95
N TYR A 986 -1.52 -20.86 -21.86
CA TYR A 986 -2.76 -21.34 -21.26
C TYR A 986 -3.88 -20.29 -21.17
N TYR A 987 -3.59 -18.99 -21.16
CA TYR A 987 -4.60 -17.97 -20.89
C TYR A 987 -5.02 -17.15 -22.12
N ASP A 988 -6.33 -17.09 -22.37
CA ASP A 988 -6.97 -16.22 -23.35
C ASP A 988 -7.80 -15.15 -22.63
N TYR A 989 -7.67 -13.89 -23.05
CA TYR A 989 -8.41 -12.76 -22.47
C TYR A 989 -9.88 -12.75 -22.91
N HIS A 990 -10.79 -12.58 -21.94
CA HIS A 990 -12.21 -12.32 -22.18
C HIS A 990 -12.62 -10.99 -21.52
N TYR A 991 -13.20 -10.08 -22.31
CA TYR A 991 -13.67 -8.79 -21.83
C TYR A 991 -15.20 -8.77 -21.85
N TYR A 992 -15.81 -8.57 -20.69
CA TYR A 992 -17.28 -8.47 -20.54
C TYR A 992 -17.82 -7.03 -20.77
N THR A 993 -17.02 -6.15 -21.35
CA THR A 993 -17.30 -4.71 -21.48
C THR A 993 -17.19 -4.22 -22.93
N GLY A 994 -17.81 -4.95 -23.87
CA GLY A 994 -18.06 -4.44 -25.22
C GLY A 994 -19.34 -3.59 -25.24
N HIS A 995 -19.32 -2.45 -25.93
CA HIS A 995 -20.55 -1.72 -26.23
C HIS A 995 -21.40 -2.58 -27.18
N GLU A 996 -22.69 -2.76 -26.85
CA GLU A 996 -23.66 -3.37 -27.75
C GLU A 996 -23.73 -2.56 -29.05
N GLU A 997 -23.10 -3.03 -30.13
CA GLU A 997 -23.26 -2.43 -31.45
C GLU A 997 -24.63 -2.84 -32.03
N VAL A 998 -25.41 -1.84 -32.42
CA VAL A 998 -26.72 -2.01 -33.05
C VAL A 998 -26.52 -2.00 -34.56
N ASP A 999 -27.06 -3.00 -35.27
CA ASP A 999 -26.94 -3.08 -36.73
C ASP A 999 -27.89 -2.09 -37.45
N GLU A 1000 -27.70 -1.96 -38.77
CA GLU A 1000 -28.50 -1.06 -39.63
C GLU A 1000 -30.01 -1.42 -39.71
N THR A 1001 -30.44 -2.57 -39.18
CA THR A 1001 -31.84 -2.99 -39.10
C THR A 1001 -32.49 -2.74 -37.73
N GLY A 1002 -31.71 -2.30 -36.74
CA GLY A 1002 -32.20 -2.07 -35.37
C GLY A 1002 -32.35 -3.34 -34.56
N GLU A 1003 -31.74 -4.46 -34.98
CA GLU A 1003 -31.56 -5.64 -34.15
C GLU A 1003 -30.27 -5.51 -33.32
N PHE A 1004 -30.36 -5.90 -32.04
CA PHE A 1004 -29.21 -5.99 -31.16
C PHE A 1004 -28.31 -7.15 -31.64
N ILE A 1005 -27.18 -6.83 -32.26
CA ILE A 1005 -26.13 -7.83 -32.47
C ILE A 1005 -25.33 -7.89 -31.16
N ASP A 1006 -25.75 -8.81 -30.29
CA ASP A 1006 -24.87 -9.27 -29.22
C ASP A 1006 -23.73 -10.05 -29.91
N GLU A 1007 -22.49 -9.54 -29.92
CA GLU A 1007 -21.33 -10.32 -30.40
C GLU A 1007 -21.22 -11.66 -29.63
N ASP A 1008 -21.75 -11.71 -28.40
CA ASP A 1008 -21.89 -12.93 -27.61
C ASP A 1008 -22.84 -13.95 -28.27
N ALA A 1009 -23.85 -13.51 -29.03
CA ALA A 1009 -24.76 -14.39 -29.77
C ALA A 1009 -24.15 -14.91 -31.10
N VAL A 1010 -23.21 -14.18 -31.70
CA VAL A 1010 -22.47 -14.62 -32.90
C VAL A 1010 -21.48 -15.74 -32.53
N SER A 1011 -20.89 -15.68 -31.34
CA SER A 1011 -20.05 -16.79 -30.81
C SER A 1011 -20.87 -18.08 -30.56
N LEU A 1012 -22.13 -17.94 -30.13
CA LEU A 1012 -23.08 -19.04 -29.91
C LEU A 1012 -23.61 -19.68 -31.21
N ALA A 1013 -23.56 -18.95 -32.33
CA ALA A 1013 -23.90 -19.48 -33.66
C ALA A 1013 -22.68 -20.13 -34.34
N ASN A 1014 -21.51 -19.49 -34.27
CA ASN A 1014 -20.29 -20.00 -34.90
C ASN A 1014 -19.71 -21.26 -34.22
N ALA A 1015 -20.09 -21.54 -32.97
CA ALA A 1015 -19.79 -22.82 -32.32
C ALA A 1015 -20.60 -24.02 -32.86
N LYS A 1016 -21.66 -23.76 -33.64
CA LYS A 1016 -22.43 -24.82 -34.33
C LYS A 1016 -21.99 -25.05 -35.77
N ASP A 1017 -21.44 -24.06 -36.45
CA ASP A 1017 -21.11 -24.15 -37.89
C ASP A 1017 -19.63 -24.48 -38.19
N THR A 1018 -18.80 -24.79 -37.18
CA THR A 1018 -17.48 -25.43 -37.38
C THR A 1018 -17.50 -26.95 -37.25
N PHE A 1019 -18.69 -27.56 -37.19
CA PHE A 1019 -18.86 -29.01 -37.18
C PHE A 1019 -19.55 -29.49 -38.45
N GLU A 1020 -18.85 -29.45 -39.59
CA GLU A 1020 -18.90 -30.48 -40.64
C GLU A 1020 -17.89 -30.20 -41.76
N ILE A 1021 -17.31 -31.28 -42.30
CA ILE A 1021 -16.28 -31.40 -43.38
C ILE A 1021 -14.83 -31.19 -42.89
N GLY A 1022 -13.88 -32.14 -42.93
CA GLY A 1022 -13.84 -33.51 -43.43
C GLY A 1022 -12.45 -34.12 -43.15
N ASN A 1023 -12.39 -35.46 -43.06
CA ASN A 1023 -11.17 -36.25 -42.87
C ASN A 1023 -10.06 -35.90 -43.88
N GLY A 1024 -8.82 -35.74 -43.41
CA GLY A 1024 -7.64 -35.70 -44.28
C GLY A 1024 -6.37 -35.19 -43.58
N THR A 1025 -5.43 -36.09 -43.34
CA THR A 1025 -4.02 -35.88 -42.99
C THR A 1025 -3.35 -34.61 -43.57
N SER A 1026 -2.68 -33.79 -42.75
CA SER A 1026 -1.24 -33.48 -42.84
C SER A 1026 -0.79 -32.40 -41.85
N ASN A 1027 0.40 -32.60 -41.28
CA ASN A 1027 1.24 -31.59 -40.63
C ASN A 1027 1.48 -30.35 -41.51
N LYS A 1028 1.27 -29.14 -40.97
CA LYS A 1028 2.07 -27.90 -41.12
C LYS A 1028 1.72 -27.00 -39.91
N GLY A 1029 2.60 -26.46 -39.07
CA GLY A 1029 3.99 -26.07 -39.27
C GLY A 1029 4.07 -24.65 -39.85
N PHE A 1030 4.41 -23.67 -39.00
CA PHE A 1030 4.80 -22.28 -39.31
C PHE A 1030 3.76 -21.32 -39.91
N SER A 1031 3.45 -20.25 -39.16
CA SER A 1031 3.53 -18.89 -39.70
C SER A 1031 4.26 -17.99 -38.70
N SER A 1032 5.54 -17.79 -38.98
CA SER A 1032 6.30 -16.61 -38.62
C SER A 1032 5.64 -15.38 -39.23
N ASP A 1033 5.35 -14.35 -38.44
CA ASP A 1033 5.29 -12.99 -38.96
C ASP A 1033 6.63 -12.29 -38.70
N PRO A 1034 7.16 -11.54 -39.68
CA PRO A 1034 8.56 -11.13 -39.71
C PRO A 1034 8.76 -9.65 -39.33
N TRP A 1035 10.01 -9.30 -39.00
CA TRP A 1035 10.58 -7.94 -38.89
C TRP A 1035 10.35 -7.24 -37.53
N ASP A 1036 11.16 -7.52 -36.50
CA ASP A 1036 12.48 -6.92 -36.25
C ASP A 1036 13.30 -6.50 -37.48
N GLU A 1037 13.33 -5.21 -37.77
CA GLU A 1037 14.49 -4.46 -38.28
C GLU A 1037 14.22 -2.95 -38.14
N HIS A 1038 14.53 -2.39 -36.97
CA HIS A 1038 15.19 -1.08 -36.74
C HIS A 1038 14.91 -0.56 -35.32
N PHE A 1039 15.99 -0.63 -34.51
CA PHE A 1039 16.25 -0.04 -33.18
C PHE A 1039 15.79 -0.81 -31.93
#